data_AF-A0AAN8DUQ3-F1
#
_entry.id   AF-A0AAN8DUQ3-F1
#
_cell.length_a   1.000
_cell.length_b   1.000
_cell.length_c   1.000
_cell.angle_alpha   90.00
_cell.angle_beta   90.00
_cell.angle_gamma   90.00
#
_symmetry.space_group_name_H-M   'P 1'
#
loop_
_entity.id
_entity.type
_entity.pdbx_description
1 polymer ?
#
loop_
_entity_poly.entity_id
_entity_poly.type
_entity_poly.pdbx_seq_one_letter_code
_entity_poly.pdbx_strand_id
1 'polypeptide(L)'
;MLRHLLLKLKWVPVCKERPLTYPKSLAWVGDTLNISSLLEMCDLSQAVLVGSSVAVVEHTSAGMKKALKLTVEPQVDQVLQHLQAVNDWHKSQAFTTEDWYQFQQILFEIYGFMQAHLEDAREAMKSLTFDWVWTGKTFSSPGQTVLKPLLDLDLQPYLYSLPKTIRKFHKLFKFCGSVEEVKSSHVFEVISTIRQRCEGEITKEESQHDILLLVNILRWLNNNQIPVDINMHVPILCYKDPSKLAMRPIHECTYCDIKVDDLNDLLEDATEPIVLVHDDIPMKTAEWLKVPCLSTRLINPENLGFEQSGQREPLTVRIKNILEEYPSVADIFKELLQNADDASATECSFLIDMRKNIDIRENLLDPGMVVCHGPSLWSFNSSVFSDTDFLNITRLGGSVKRCEADKVGKFGLGFNSVYHITDIPIIMSREFMIMFDPNINHISKHIRDKSNPGIKINWSKQQKRLRKFPNQFKPFINVFNCQLPLAQDSPYKYNGTLFRLPFRTEQEASVSEISSLYYNITDIYSLVDEFSICGHRFILFTQHVGSMVLKYLKYEEPSPAGAQDVVSINKSVWSSKSSYGPLSILKSAAKLMKKVASTNRVPADVPKSGCIIRVLVEEFHNVFKRIVDLHSPLFRGPEEDPNQYFEMAAKGVQSRRLTDEMPPKVVEVTNWLICSCMDVTEALKFALSDSGKRLGLVPCGGVAVLLAEEENRRWTVKTNNAPIGEVFCYLPLRIKTGLPVHINGCFAVTSNRKEIWKTDTKGQWNSVFMRHVIVQAYLAALTMLRAMTESGELLNYNYYAAWPDPSQVHDDFTLVSQGVYQELAKGGDSEHAKVFSDGNTWVSITFVRFLDDALLCRPDIGPAAFKIFLKYLKKSGSQDLCAVELPDWVKEGFDDAGCKGRLMENTLTEKQFFSDVFFPSHPGN
;
A
#
# COMPACT_ATOMS: atom_id res chain seq x y z
N MET A 1 29.34 -90.85 36.47
CA MET A 1 29.10 -91.70 35.29
C MET A 1 27.65 -92.23 35.26
N LEU A 2 27.22 -93.02 36.27
CA LEU A 2 25.85 -93.58 36.34
C LEU A 2 24.73 -92.52 36.20
N ARG A 3 24.87 -91.37 36.88
CA ARG A 3 23.94 -90.25 36.79
C ARG A 3 23.76 -89.69 35.37
N HIS A 4 24.85 -89.54 34.61
CA HIS A 4 24.82 -89.03 33.23
C HIS A 4 24.15 -90.02 32.27
N LEU A 5 24.38 -91.32 32.50
CA LEU A 5 23.75 -92.39 31.74
C LEU A 5 22.24 -92.44 31.99
N LEU A 6 21.82 -92.34 33.26
CA LEU A 6 20.41 -92.36 33.66
C LEU A 6 19.62 -91.14 33.15
N LEU A 7 20.27 -89.99 32.95
CA LEU A 7 19.62 -88.81 32.38
C LEU A 7 19.34 -88.97 30.87
N LYS A 8 20.18 -89.70 30.14
CA LYS A 8 20.08 -89.88 28.68
C LYS A 8 19.30 -91.13 28.24
N LEU A 9 19.24 -92.16 29.07
CA LEU A 9 18.51 -93.38 28.77
C LEU A 9 16.98 -93.10 28.74
N LYS A 10 16.28 -93.68 27.76
CA LYS A 10 14.81 -93.62 27.68
C LYS A 10 14.21 -94.73 28.54
N TRP A 11 13.93 -94.44 29.80
CA TRP A 11 13.40 -95.42 30.76
C TRP A 11 12.25 -94.87 31.61
N VAL A 12 11.95 -93.58 31.50
CA VAL A 12 10.98 -92.90 32.35
C VAL A 12 9.62 -92.91 31.64
N PRO A 13 8.54 -93.37 32.28
CA PRO A 13 7.21 -93.32 31.71
C PRO A 13 6.75 -91.88 31.48
N VAL A 14 6.18 -91.61 30.31
CA VAL A 14 5.57 -90.31 30.00
C VAL A 14 4.16 -90.25 30.60
N CYS A 15 3.81 -89.13 31.23
CA CYS A 15 2.48 -88.91 31.78
C CYS A 15 1.42 -88.93 30.66
N LYS A 16 0.47 -89.85 30.77
CA LYS A 16 -0.62 -90.04 29.81
C LYS A 16 -1.83 -89.17 30.13
N GLU A 17 -2.03 -88.85 31.40
CA GLU A 17 -3.16 -88.05 31.84
C GLU A 17 -2.88 -86.55 31.65
N ARG A 18 -3.84 -85.85 31.05
CA ARG A 18 -3.74 -84.40 30.82
C ARG A 18 -4.24 -83.68 32.07
N PRO A 19 -3.53 -82.65 32.58
CA PRO A 19 -4.02 -81.82 33.68
C PRO A 19 -5.35 -81.14 33.33
N LEU A 20 -6.17 -80.85 34.34
CA LEU A 20 -7.45 -80.13 34.16
C LEU A 20 -7.29 -78.75 33.51
N THR A 21 -6.11 -78.15 33.65
CA THR A 21 -5.76 -76.85 33.03
C THR A 21 -5.31 -76.97 31.57
N TYR A 22 -5.18 -78.19 31.04
CA TYR A 22 -4.74 -78.46 29.68
C TYR A 22 -5.92 -78.95 28.80
N PRO A 23 -6.14 -78.35 27.61
CA PRO A 23 -7.26 -78.68 26.76
C PRO A 23 -7.15 -80.08 26.14
N LYS A 24 -8.30 -80.76 25.99
CA LYS A 24 -8.33 -82.12 25.43
C LYS A 24 -8.10 -82.16 23.92
N SER A 25 -8.36 -81.05 23.24
CA SER A 25 -8.23 -80.90 21.79
C SER A 25 -6.83 -80.45 21.35
N LEU A 26 -6.01 -79.91 22.26
CA LEU A 26 -4.62 -79.55 21.99
C LEU A 26 -3.72 -80.79 22.05
N ALA A 27 -2.75 -80.86 21.13
CA ALA A 27 -1.80 -81.96 21.06
C ALA A 27 -1.08 -82.18 22.39
N TRP A 28 -0.92 -83.45 22.77
CA TRP A 28 -0.25 -83.86 23.99
C TRP A 28 0.81 -84.90 23.67
N VAL A 29 2.07 -84.64 24.04
CA VAL A 29 3.18 -85.55 23.73
C VAL A 29 2.99 -86.94 24.37
N GLY A 30 2.29 -86.99 25.50
CA GLY A 30 1.94 -88.26 26.14
C GLY A 30 1.04 -89.16 25.30
N ASP A 31 0.35 -88.65 24.27
CA ASP A 31 -0.45 -89.51 23.39
C ASP A 31 0.43 -90.33 22.44
N THR A 32 1.59 -89.80 22.05
CA THR A 32 2.47 -90.38 21.04
C THR A 32 3.65 -91.13 21.63
N LEU A 33 4.16 -90.71 22.80
CA LEU A 33 5.33 -91.30 23.44
C LEU A 33 4.95 -92.07 24.71
N ASN A 34 5.50 -93.28 24.86
CA ASN A 34 5.30 -94.12 26.07
C ASN A 34 6.43 -93.94 27.10
N ILE A 35 7.68 -93.85 26.64
CA ILE A 35 8.87 -93.69 27.47
C ILE A 35 9.78 -92.61 26.88
N SER A 36 10.42 -91.81 27.74
CA SER A 36 11.36 -90.77 27.31
C SER A 36 12.59 -90.70 28.23
N SER A 37 13.59 -89.92 27.83
CA SER A 37 14.78 -89.66 28.63
C SER A 37 14.51 -88.52 29.61
N LEU A 38 15.01 -88.64 30.84
CA LEU A 38 14.73 -87.65 31.89
C LEU A 38 15.33 -86.26 31.57
N LEU A 39 16.32 -86.19 30.67
CA LEU A 39 16.90 -84.94 30.16
C LEU A 39 15.98 -84.20 29.16
N GLU A 40 15.12 -84.94 28.46
CA GLU A 40 14.19 -84.43 27.45
C GLU A 40 12.76 -84.31 28.01
N MET A 41 12.60 -84.34 29.34
CA MET A 41 11.30 -84.29 30.00
C MET A 41 11.18 -83.09 30.95
N CYS A 42 9.95 -82.59 31.11
CA CYS A 42 9.60 -81.58 32.10
C CYS A 42 8.69 -82.15 33.19
N ASP A 43 8.62 -81.48 34.34
CA ASP A 43 7.68 -81.86 35.40
C ASP A 43 6.23 -81.53 34.97
N LEU A 44 5.26 -82.32 35.41
CA LEU A 44 3.84 -82.12 35.10
C LEU A 44 3.36 -80.69 35.44
N SER A 45 3.93 -80.03 36.45
CA SER A 45 3.61 -78.63 36.76
C SER A 45 3.89 -77.66 35.60
N GLN A 46 4.78 -78.01 34.67
CA GLN A 46 5.13 -77.22 33.49
C GLN A 46 4.32 -77.62 32.23
N ALA A 47 3.36 -78.54 32.34
CA ALA A 47 2.57 -79.02 31.21
C ALA A 47 1.89 -77.91 30.40
N VAL A 48 1.52 -76.79 31.05
CA VAL A 48 0.92 -75.62 30.41
C VAL A 48 1.91 -74.86 29.49
N LEU A 49 3.22 -75.00 29.71
CA LEU A 49 4.26 -74.32 28.93
C LEU A 49 4.85 -75.17 27.81
N VAL A 50 4.77 -76.51 27.90
CA VAL A 50 5.44 -77.43 26.97
C VAL A 50 4.65 -78.69 26.59
N GLY A 51 3.40 -78.84 27.02
CA GLY A 51 2.66 -80.12 26.94
C GLY A 51 2.50 -80.72 25.55
N SER A 52 2.59 -79.90 24.49
CA SER A 52 2.54 -80.38 23.09
C SER A 52 3.92 -80.57 22.46
N SER A 53 4.99 -80.09 23.08
CA SER A 53 6.36 -80.12 22.53
C SER A 53 7.31 -81.04 23.32
N VAL A 54 7.06 -81.25 24.61
CA VAL A 54 7.93 -82.02 25.50
C VAL A 54 7.13 -83.06 26.29
N ALA A 55 7.71 -84.24 26.47
CA ALA A 55 7.15 -85.28 27.33
C ALA A 55 7.21 -84.84 28.81
N VAL A 56 6.12 -84.96 29.55
CA VAL A 56 6.08 -84.62 30.98
C VAL A 56 6.11 -85.86 31.88
N VAL A 57 6.70 -85.72 33.06
CA VAL A 57 6.78 -86.74 34.09
C VAL A 57 5.97 -86.35 35.32
N GLU A 58 5.23 -87.32 35.87
CA GLU A 58 4.44 -87.17 37.09
C GLU A 58 5.20 -87.67 38.33
N HIS A 59 4.92 -87.08 39.50
CA HIS A 59 5.41 -87.53 40.82
C HIS A 59 6.94 -87.63 41.01
N THR A 60 7.70 -86.65 40.53
CA THR A 60 9.13 -86.59 40.84
C THR A 60 9.37 -86.17 42.30
N SER A 61 9.91 -87.08 43.12
CA SER A 61 10.17 -86.81 44.55
C SER A 61 11.28 -85.77 44.74
N ALA A 62 11.23 -84.99 45.84
CA ALA A 62 12.24 -83.97 46.14
C ALA A 62 13.66 -84.57 46.23
N GLY A 63 13.79 -85.81 46.70
CA GLY A 63 15.06 -86.56 46.74
C GLY A 63 15.61 -86.87 45.34
N MET A 64 14.74 -87.26 44.40
CA MET A 64 15.10 -87.51 43.00
C MET A 64 15.54 -86.23 42.28
N LYS A 65 14.81 -85.11 42.48
CA LYS A 65 15.16 -83.79 41.93
C LYS A 65 16.55 -83.34 42.38
N LYS A 66 16.86 -83.52 43.68
CA LYS A 66 18.16 -83.15 44.29
C LYS A 66 19.30 -84.07 43.84
N ALA A 67 19.09 -85.39 43.80
CA ALA A 67 20.12 -86.36 43.44
C ALA A 67 20.54 -86.29 41.96
N LEU A 68 19.60 -85.97 41.06
CA LEU A 68 19.85 -85.90 39.62
C LEU A 68 20.15 -84.47 39.13
N LYS A 69 20.03 -83.46 39.99
CA LYS A 69 20.04 -82.01 39.69
C LYS A 69 19.22 -81.68 38.44
N LEU A 70 17.95 -82.06 38.47
CA LEU A 70 17.02 -81.73 37.41
C LEU A 70 16.69 -80.24 37.53
N THR A 71 17.10 -79.45 36.54
CA THR A 71 16.54 -78.13 36.29
C THR A 71 15.14 -78.37 35.73
N VAL A 72 14.12 -78.04 36.51
CA VAL A 72 12.72 -78.37 36.21
C VAL A 72 12.09 -77.33 35.27
N GLU A 73 12.85 -76.32 34.88
CA GLU A 73 12.40 -75.29 33.96
C GLU A 73 12.55 -75.74 32.50
N PRO A 74 11.53 -75.50 31.66
CA PRO A 74 11.57 -75.84 30.25
C PRO A 74 12.61 -75.00 29.50
N GLN A 75 13.17 -75.54 28.42
CA GLN A 75 14.03 -74.76 27.53
C GLN A 75 13.19 -73.80 26.68
N VAL A 76 13.75 -72.64 26.34
CA VAL A 76 13.08 -71.61 25.54
C VAL A 76 12.53 -72.18 24.22
N ASP A 77 13.36 -72.91 23.47
CA ASP A 77 12.97 -73.47 22.17
C ASP A 77 11.76 -74.43 22.29
N GLN A 78 11.67 -75.16 23.40
CA GLN A 78 10.57 -76.07 23.67
C GLN A 78 9.26 -75.31 23.92
N VAL A 79 9.33 -74.19 24.63
CA VAL A 79 8.17 -73.31 24.87
C VAL A 79 7.75 -72.61 23.59
N LEU A 80 8.70 -72.20 22.74
CA LEU A 80 8.39 -71.58 21.43
C LEU A 80 7.75 -72.59 20.45
N GLN A 81 8.22 -73.84 20.43
CA GLN A 81 7.56 -74.93 19.70
C GLN A 81 6.15 -75.21 20.23
N HIS A 82 5.97 -75.14 21.55
CA HIS A 82 4.64 -75.26 22.16
C HIS A 82 3.72 -74.10 21.72
N LEU A 83 4.23 -72.86 21.73
CA LEU A 83 3.50 -71.68 21.26
C LEU A 83 3.08 -71.81 19.79
N GLN A 84 3.93 -72.39 18.93
CA GLN A 84 3.57 -72.68 17.55
C GLN A 84 2.41 -73.66 17.47
N ALA A 85 2.47 -74.77 18.22
CA ALA A 85 1.39 -75.74 18.27
C ALA A 85 0.07 -75.16 18.84
N VAL A 86 0.15 -74.24 19.81
CA VAL A 86 -1.01 -73.52 20.35
C VAL A 86 -1.62 -72.57 19.30
N ASN A 87 -0.79 -71.89 18.51
CA ASN A 87 -1.23 -71.06 17.39
C ASN A 87 -1.93 -71.89 16.30
N ASP A 88 -1.30 -72.99 15.90
CA ASP A 88 -1.85 -73.91 14.89
C ASP A 88 -3.16 -74.55 15.38
N TRP A 89 -3.22 -74.92 16.66
CA TRP A 89 -4.44 -75.42 17.30
C TRP A 89 -5.56 -74.40 17.28
N HIS A 90 -5.31 -73.14 17.65
CA HIS A 90 -6.32 -72.08 17.59
C HIS A 90 -6.83 -71.84 16.16
N LYS A 91 -5.98 -71.98 15.14
CA LYS A 91 -6.36 -71.87 13.73
C LYS A 91 -7.08 -73.11 13.19
N SER A 92 -7.05 -74.22 13.91
CA SER A 92 -7.63 -75.50 13.49
C SER A 92 -9.13 -75.57 13.79
N GLN A 93 -9.82 -76.51 13.13
CA GLN A 93 -11.23 -76.81 13.39
C GLN A 93 -11.47 -77.51 14.75
N ALA A 94 -10.40 -77.91 15.46
CA ALA A 94 -10.50 -78.60 16.74
C ALA A 94 -10.67 -77.64 17.94
N PHE A 95 -10.40 -76.35 17.75
CA PHE A 95 -10.56 -75.33 18.78
C PHE A 95 -12.02 -74.91 18.90
N THR A 96 -12.57 -74.94 20.12
CA THR A 96 -13.97 -74.58 20.39
C THR A 96 -14.07 -73.46 21.44
N THR A 97 -15.26 -72.88 21.59
CA THR A 97 -15.51 -71.86 22.62
C THR A 97 -15.32 -72.36 24.05
N GLU A 98 -15.42 -73.68 24.28
CA GLU A 98 -15.19 -74.30 25.59
C GLU A 98 -13.71 -74.29 26.00
N ASP A 99 -12.81 -74.29 25.01
CA ASP A 99 -11.35 -74.31 25.22
C ASP A 99 -10.77 -72.92 25.55
N TRP A 100 -11.58 -71.86 25.43
CA TRP A 100 -11.12 -70.46 25.50
C TRP A 100 -10.41 -70.09 26.81
N TYR A 101 -10.94 -70.55 27.95
CA TYR A 101 -10.34 -70.26 29.25
C TYR A 101 -8.94 -70.88 29.38
N GLN A 102 -8.81 -72.15 28.97
CA GLN A 102 -7.54 -72.88 29.01
C GLN A 102 -6.53 -72.29 28.01
N PHE A 103 -6.99 -71.87 26.83
CA PHE A 103 -6.17 -71.17 25.84
C PHE A 103 -5.62 -69.84 26.38
N GLN A 104 -6.46 -69.01 27.01
CA GLN A 104 -6.01 -67.76 27.63
C GLN A 104 -4.99 -68.01 28.75
N GLN A 105 -5.21 -69.05 29.55
CA GLN A 105 -4.29 -69.44 30.61
C GLN A 105 -2.93 -69.87 30.04
N ILE A 106 -2.92 -70.77 29.04
CA ILE A 106 -1.70 -71.22 28.35
C ILE A 106 -0.93 -70.03 27.77
N LEU A 107 -1.59 -69.14 27.04
CA LEU A 107 -0.95 -67.96 26.47
C LEU A 107 -0.36 -67.02 27.53
N PHE A 108 -1.02 -66.83 28.66
CA PHE A 108 -0.48 -66.00 29.74
C PHE A 108 0.75 -66.62 30.38
N GLU A 109 0.76 -67.92 30.61
CA GLU A 109 1.94 -68.61 31.15
C GLU A 109 3.09 -68.56 30.14
N ILE A 110 2.83 -68.83 28.85
CA ILE A 110 3.85 -68.77 27.80
C ILE A 110 4.43 -67.36 27.69
N TYR A 111 3.61 -66.31 27.59
CA TYR A 111 4.12 -64.94 27.53
C TYR A 111 4.79 -64.49 28.82
N GLY A 112 4.33 -64.98 29.98
CA GLY A 112 4.99 -64.76 31.27
C GLY A 112 6.39 -65.37 31.30
N PHE A 113 6.52 -66.62 30.85
CA PHE A 113 7.79 -67.32 30.73
C PHE A 113 8.73 -66.63 29.74
N MET A 114 8.23 -66.28 28.56
CA MET A 114 8.99 -65.56 27.53
C MET A 114 9.48 -64.20 28.03
N GLN A 115 8.66 -63.46 28.77
CA GLN A 115 9.06 -62.17 29.34
C GLN A 115 10.09 -62.32 30.48
N ALA A 116 10.09 -63.44 31.21
CA ALA A 116 11.10 -63.72 32.24
C ALA A 116 12.48 -64.05 31.64
N HIS A 117 12.53 -64.58 30.41
CA HIS A 117 13.75 -65.06 29.73
C HIS A 117 14.18 -64.19 28.53
N LEU A 118 13.91 -62.87 28.56
CA LEU A 118 14.15 -61.98 27.41
C LEU A 118 15.59 -61.93 26.91
N GLU A 119 16.57 -61.99 27.82
CA GLU A 119 17.99 -61.89 27.47
C GLU A 119 18.55 -63.22 26.93
N ASP A 120 18.14 -64.35 27.54
CA ASP A 120 18.62 -65.69 27.18
C ASP A 120 18.04 -66.20 25.85
N ALA A 121 16.86 -65.69 25.46
CA ALA A 121 16.09 -66.14 24.31
C ALA A 121 16.09 -65.17 23.12
N ARG A 122 16.93 -64.13 23.18
CA ARG A 122 16.83 -62.94 22.32
C ARG A 122 16.78 -63.24 20.82
N GLU A 123 17.69 -64.08 20.35
CA GLU A 123 17.79 -64.42 18.92
C GLU A 123 16.67 -65.36 18.49
N ALA A 124 16.31 -66.33 19.34
CA ALA A 124 15.23 -67.29 19.06
C ALA A 124 13.86 -66.59 18.95
N MET A 125 13.55 -65.65 19.86
CA MET A 125 12.27 -64.92 19.83
C MET A 125 12.16 -63.93 18.66
N LYS A 126 13.26 -63.31 18.24
CA LYS A 126 13.28 -62.38 17.09
C LYS A 126 13.26 -63.09 15.73
N SER A 127 13.66 -64.35 15.68
CA SER A 127 13.73 -65.16 14.46
C SER A 127 12.49 -66.03 14.23
N LEU A 128 11.45 -65.91 15.06
CA LEU A 128 10.18 -66.60 14.86
C LEU A 128 9.56 -66.21 13.51
N THR A 129 9.29 -67.21 12.69
CA THR A 129 8.76 -67.05 11.32
C THR A 129 7.23 -67.07 11.25
N PHE A 130 6.55 -67.28 12.37
CA PHE A 130 5.08 -67.35 12.46
C PHE A 130 4.52 -66.23 13.34
N ASP A 131 3.30 -65.81 13.05
CA ASP A 131 2.57 -64.83 13.84
C ASP A 131 2.23 -65.38 15.22
N TRP A 132 2.70 -64.73 16.29
CA TRP A 132 2.58 -65.29 17.64
C TRP A 132 2.05 -64.30 18.67
N VAL A 133 1.85 -63.03 18.32
CA VAL A 133 1.30 -62.02 19.24
C VAL A 133 -0.23 -62.03 19.15
N TRP A 134 -0.88 -62.35 20.26
CA TRP A 134 -2.34 -62.42 20.33
C TRP A 134 -2.98 -61.03 20.35
N THR A 135 -3.80 -60.73 19.33
CA THR A 135 -4.50 -59.44 19.16
C THR A 135 -5.87 -59.41 19.86
N GLY A 136 -6.32 -60.54 20.43
CA GLY A 136 -7.67 -60.72 20.98
C GLY A 136 -8.61 -61.46 20.03
N LYS A 137 -8.30 -61.48 18.74
CA LYS A 137 -9.06 -62.22 17.70
C LYS A 137 -8.18 -63.16 16.90
N THR A 138 -6.94 -62.75 16.61
CA THR A 138 -6.01 -63.47 15.75
C THR A 138 -4.58 -63.36 16.29
N PHE A 139 -3.68 -64.19 15.78
CA PHE A 139 -2.26 -63.99 15.99
C PHE A 139 -1.69 -63.09 14.88
N SER A 140 -0.82 -62.15 15.26
CA SER A 140 -0.16 -61.22 14.36
C SER A 140 1.35 -61.15 14.64
N SER A 141 2.11 -60.66 13.67
CA SER A 141 3.52 -60.35 13.85
C SER A 141 3.71 -59.20 14.85
N PRO A 142 4.82 -59.16 15.62
CA PRO A 142 5.08 -58.07 16.55
C PRO A 142 5.01 -56.69 15.87
N GLY A 143 5.62 -56.53 14.69
CA GLY A 143 5.63 -55.26 13.95
C GLY A 143 4.25 -54.71 13.54
N GLN A 144 3.23 -55.57 13.50
CA GLN A 144 1.84 -55.19 13.20
C GLN A 144 0.97 -55.04 14.46
N THR A 145 1.58 -54.91 15.64
CA THR A 145 0.86 -54.72 16.91
C THR A 145 1.31 -53.48 17.64
N VAL A 146 0.37 -52.83 18.33
CA VAL A 146 0.61 -51.61 19.11
C VAL A 146 0.21 -51.75 20.58
N LEU A 147 1.08 -51.27 21.45
CA LEU A 147 0.88 -51.28 22.91
C LEU A 147 -0.03 -50.13 23.38
N LYS A 148 0.19 -48.92 22.87
CA LYS A 148 -0.65 -47.74 23.12
C LYS A 148 -1.41 -47.35 21.85
N PRO A 149 -2.69 -47.72 21.73
CA PRO A 149 -3.48 -47.39 20.56
C PRO A 149 -3.91 -45.93 20.53
N LEU A 150 -4.27 -45.43 19.35
CA LEU A 150 -4.95 -44.14 19.20
C LEU A 150 -6.41 -44.30 19.64
N LEU A 151 -6.89 -43.40 20.50
CA LEU A 151 -8.25 -43.49 21.05
C LEU A 151 -9.33 -43.25 19.98
N ASP A 152 -9.04 -42.48 18.95
CA ASP A 152 -10.00 -42.00 17.95
C ASP A 152 -9.77 -42.60 16.54
N LEU A 153 -8.87 -43.57 16.40
CA LEU A 153 -8.52 -44.18 15.10
C LEU A 153 -8.14 -45.66 15.26
N ASP A 154 -8.94 -46.55 14.67
CA ASP A 154 -8.62 -47.98 14.55
C ASP A 154 -7.96 -48.25 13.19
N LEU A 155 -6.78 -48.87 13.20
CA LEU A 155 -5.95 -49.13 12.01
C LEU A 155 -5.98 -50.60 11.57
N GLN A 156 -6.89 -51.40 12.12
CA GLN A 156 -7.06 -52.81 11.73
C GLN A 156 -7.55 -52.96 10.27
N PRO A 157 -7.09 -53.98 9.53
CA PRO A 157 -6.23 -55.10 9.96
C PRO A 157 -4.72 -54.84 9.87
N TYR A 158 -4.29 -53.61 9.56
CA TYR A 158 -2.87 -53.30 9.28
C TYR A 158 -2.03 -53.10 10.55
N LEU A 159 -2.65 -52.55 11.60
CA LEU A 159 -2.01 -52.37 12.90
C LEU A 159 -3.00 -52.70 14.04
N TYR A 160 -2.75 -53.78 14.76
CA TYR A 160 -3.64 -54.29 15.81
C TYR A 160 -3.33 -53.71 17.19
N SER A 161 -4.37 -53.23 17.86
CA SER A 161 -4.28 -52.76 19.24
C SER A 161 -4.28 -53.92 20.22
N LEU A 162 -3.25 -54.05 21.06
CA LEU A 162 -3.16 -55.16 22.00
C LEU A 162 -4.22 -55.07 23.12
N PRO A 163 -4.94 -56.17 23.43
CA PRO A 163 -5.91 -56.22 24.51
C PRO A 163 -5.27 -55.86 25.86
N LYS A 164 -6.05 -55.22 26.74
CA LYS A 164 -5.57 -54.82 28.08
C LYS A 164 -5.02 -56.01 28.89
N THR A 165 -5.59 -57.20 28.71
CA THR A 165 -5.17 -58.45 29.38
C THR A 165 -3.80 -58.95 28.93
N ILE A 166 -3.43 -58.72 27.68
CA ILE A 166 -2.15 -59.12 27.07
C ILE A 166 -1.08 -58.04 27.29
N ARG A 167 -1.48 -56.76 27.34
CA ARG A 167 -0.59 -55.60 27.54
C ARG A 167 0.26 -55.65 28.81
N LYS A 168 -0.09 -56.48 29.80
CA LYS A 168 0.76 -56.74 30.98
C LYS A 168 2.15 -57.30 30.61
N PHE A 169 2.29 -57.91 29.43
CA PHE A 169 3.57 -58.40 28.89
C PHE A 169 4.24 -57.39 27.93
N HIS A 170 4.00 -56.09 28.11
CA HIS A 170 4.51 -55.05 27.20
C HIS A 170 6.03 -55.04 27.02
N LYS A 171 6.82 -55.53 28.00
CA LYS A 171 8.28 -55.57 27.87
C LYS A 171 8.71 -56.57 26.81
N LEU A 172 8.05 -57.73 26.77
CA LEU A 172 8.26 -58.75 25.74
C LEU A 172 7.91 -58.22 24.35
N PHE A 173 6.70 -57.69 24.18
CA PHE A 173 6.24 -57.22 22.88
C PHE A 173 7.08 -56.05 22.34
N LYS A 174 7.41 -55.08 23.21
CA LYS A 174 8.33 -53.98 22.85
C LYS A 174 9.70 -54.50 22.42
N PHE A 175 10.23 -55.52 23.11
CA PHE A 175 11.53 -56.11 22.79
C PHE A 175 11.54 -56.84 21.43
N CYS A 176 10.43 -57.49 21.07
CA CYS A 176 10.27 -58.24 19.83
C CYS A 176 9.82 -57.39 18.63
N GLY A 177 9.57 -56.09 18.79
CA GLY A 177 9.31 -55.17 17.69
C GLY A 177 7.89 -54.59 17.62
N SER A 178 7.04 -54.82 18.62
CA SER A 178 5.74 -54.13 18.69
C SER A 178 5.89 -52.63 18.88
N VAL A 179 5.04 -51.88 18.19
CA VAL A 179 5.02 -50.42 18.22
C VAL A 179 4.58 -49.96 19.61
N GLU A 180 5.40 -49.14 20.27
CA GLU A 180 5.09 -48.65 21.62
C GLU A 180 3.93 -47.64 21.60
N GLU A 181 3.96 -46.70 20.66
CA GLU A 181 2.98 -45.64 20.48
C GLU A 181 2.86 -45.28 18.98
N VAL A 182 1.62 -45.13 18.49
CA VAL A 182 1.37 -44.80 17.09
C VAL A 182 1.79 -43.36 16.80
N LYS A 183 2.83 -43.22 15.99
CA LYS A 183 3.22 -41.95 15.35
C LYS A 183 2.57 -41.78 13.98
N SER A 184 2.53 -40.55 13.47
CA SER A 184 2.03 -40.22 12.12
C SER A 184 2.71 -41.00 11.00
N SER A 185 3.99 -41.36 11.13
CA SER A 185 4.71 -42.19 10.15
C SER A 185 4.03 -43.54 9.91
N HIS A 186 3.55 -44.21 10.96
CA HIS A 186 2.86 -45.49 10.82
C HIS A 186 1.50 -45.34 10.13
N VAL A 187 0.82 -44.21 10.33
CA VAL A 187 -0.44 -43.90 9.62
C VAL A 187 -0.19 -43.76 8.12
N PHE A 188 0.91 -43.10 7.73
CA PHE A 188 1.32 -43.02 6.33
C PHE A 188 1.79 -44.37 5.76
N GLU A 189 2.44 -45.22 6.56
CA GLU A 189 2.78 -46.58 6.16
C GLU A 189 1.52 -47.41 5.86
N VAL A 190 0.47 -47.32 6.69
CA VAL A 190 -0.82 -47.99 6.44
C VAL A 190 -1.45 -47.50 5.13
N ILE A 191 -1.48 -46.19 4.86
CA ILE A 191 -1.95 -45.63 3.58
C ILE A 191 -1.14 -46.23 2.41
N SER A 192 0.18 -46.36 2.56
CA SER A 192 1.06 -46.94 1.54
C SER A 192 0.79 -48.43 1.31
N THR A 193 0.57 -49.20 2.38
CA THR A 193 0.21 -50.63 2.29
C THR A 193 -1.14 -50.83 1.61
N ILE A 194 -2.16 -50.03 1.96
CA ILE A 194 -3.48 -50.08 1.32
C ILE A 194 -3.34 -49.75 -0.17
N ARG A 195 -2.56 -48.73 -0.53
CA ARG A 195 -2.27 -48.39 -1.93
C ARG A 195 -1.63 -49.56 -2.69
N GLN A 196 -0.60 -50.19 -2.13
CA GLN A 196 0.07 -51.33 -2.77
C GLN A 196 -0.88 -52.51 -2.97
N ARG A 197 -1.77 -52.77 -2.00
CA ARG A 197 -2.79 -53.82 -2.12
C ARG A 197 -3.83 -53.48 -3.20
N CYS A 198 -4.21 -52.21 -3.31
CA CYS A 198 -5.19 -51.71 -4.29
C CYS A 198 -4.78 -51.98 -5.75
N GLU A 199 -3.48 -52.15 -6.01
CA GLU A 199 -2.96 -52.52 -7.33
C GLU A 199 -3.15 -54.03 -7.66
N GLY A 200 -3.53 -54.86 -6.69
CA GLY A 200 -3.82 -56.30 -6.85
C GLY A 200 -5.30 -56.67 -6.78
N GLU A 201 -5.61 -57.97 -6.67
CA GLU A 201 -6.99 -58.46 -6.48
C GLU A 201 -7.41 -58.33 -5.01
N ILE A 202 -8.43 -57.51 -4.74
CA ILE A 202 -9.05 -57.33 -3.42
C ILE A 202 -10.53 -57.74 -3.50
N THR A 203 -11.04 -58.39 -2.46
CA THR A 203 -12.48 -58.71 -2.37
C THR A 203 -13.33 -57.44 -2.16
N LYS A 204 -14.63 -57.51 -2.46
CA LYS A 204 -15.53 -56.36 -2.34
C LYS A 204 -15.64 -55.88 -0.88
N GLU A 205 -15.69 -56.82 0.06
CA GLU A 205 -15.79 -56.55 1.49
C GLU A 205 -14.53 -55.88 2.04
N GLU A 206 -13.34 -56.35 1.63
CA GLU A 206 -12.07 -55.72 2.00
C GLU A 206 -11.94 -54.32 1.41
N SER A 207 -12.36 -54.14 0.16
CA SER A 207 -12.34 -52.85 -0.53
C SER A 207 -13.19 -51.80 0.19
N GLN A 208 -14.41 -52.17 0.59
CA GLN A 208 -15.29 -51.29 1.38
C GLN A 208 -14.70 -50.96 2.76
N HIS A 209 -14.10 -51.94 3.43
CA HIS A 209 -13.43 -51.74 4.72
C HIS A 209 -12.26 -50.76 4.59
N ASP A 210 -11.41 -50.93 3.57
CA ASP A 210 -10.24 -50.08 3.34
C ASP A 210 -10.63 -48.64 2.96
N ILE A 211 -11.70 -48.43 2.18
CA ILE A 211 -12.24 -47.09 1.89
C ILE A 211 -12.66 -46.39 3.19
N LEU A 212 -13.45 -47.07 4.03
CA LEU A 212 -13.91 -46.52 5.31
C LEU A 212 -12.72 -46.21 6.25
N LEU A 213 -11.73 -47.10 6.28
CA LEU A 213 -10.50 -46.89 7.03
C LEU A 213 -9.73 -45.66 6.53
N LEU A 214 -9.54 -45.51 5.22
CA LEU A 214 -8.88 -44.35 4.62
C LEU A 214 -9.63 -43.05 4.94
N VAL A 215 -10.96 -43.03 4.87
CA VAL A 215 -11.78 -41.86 5.24
C VAL A 215 -11.58 -41.49 6.71
N ASN A 216 -11.55 -42.49 7.61
CA ASN A 216 -11.30 -42.25 9.03
C ASN A 216 -9.86 -41.76 9.30
N ILE A 217 -8.87 -42.29 8.57
CA ILE A 217 -7.48 -41.82 8.62
C ILE A 217 -7.40 -40.35 8.18
N LEU A 218 -7.98 -39.99 7.04
CA LEU A 218 -7.98 -38.61 6.52
C LEU A 218 -8.67 -37.64 7.48
N ARG A 219 -9.79 -38.07 8.09
CA ARG A 219 -10.48 -37.29 9.14
C ARG A 219 -9.59 -37.08 10.35
N TRP A 220 -8.88 -38.11 10.81
CA TRP A 220 -7.96 -38.01 11.93
C TRP A 220 -6.76 -37.11 11.61
N LEU A 221 -6.19 -37.19 10.41
CA LEU A 221 -5.10 -36.32 9.95
C LEU A 221 -5.52 -34.84 9.93
N ASN A 222 -6.73 -34.55 9.41
CA ASN A 222 -7.31 -33.20 9.40
C ASN A 222 -7.54 -32.66 10.83
N ASN A 223 -8.18 -33.46 11.70
CA ASN A 223 -8.46 -33.06 13.08
C ASN A 223 -7.18 -32.74 13.88
N ASN A 224 -6.08 -33.43 13.60
CA ASN A 224 -4.78 -33.22 14.25
C ASN A 224 -3.84 -32.27 13.47
N GLN A 225 -4.30 -31.69 12.35
CA GLN A 225 -3.55 -30.76 11.50
C GLN A 225 -2.16 -31.30 11.07
N ILE A 226 -2.08 -32.59 10.76
CA ILE A 226 -0.82 -33.25 10.37
C ILE A 226 -0.52 -32.93 8.90
N PRO A 227 0.64 -32.33 8.57
CA PRO A 227 0.96 -31.95 7.20
C PRO A 227 1.01 -33.16 6.27
N VAL A 228 0.42 -33.01 5.08
CA VAL A 228 0.38 -34.03 4.01
C VAL A 228 1.09 -33.54 2.76
N ASP A 229 1.74 -34.46 2.04
CA ASP A 229 2.39 -34.18 0.76
C ASP A 229 1.38 -34.26 -0.39
N ILE A 230 1.54 -33.41 -1.42
CA ILE A 230 0.65 -33.36 -2.59
C ILE A 230 0.64 -34.64 -3.43
N ASN A 231 1.64 -35.52 -3.26
CA ASN A 231 1.75 -36.82 -3.91
C ASN A 231 1.12 -37.96 -3.09
N MET A 232 0.63 -37.66 -1.87
CA MET A 232 -0.12 -38.64 -1.09
C MET A 232 -1.37 -39.06 -1.87
N HIS A 233 -1.66 -40.36 -1.85
CA HIS A 233 -2.82 -40.89 -2.55
C HIS A 233 -4.06 -40.90 -1.66
N VAL A 234 -5.19 -40.51 -2.22
CA VAL A 234 -6.51 -40.48 -1.56
C VAL A 234 -7.48 -41.38 -2.31
N PRO A 235 -8.50 -41.96 -1.63
CA PRO A 235 -9.50 -42.78 -2.29
C PRO A 235 -10.35 -41.94 -3.24
N ILE A 236 -10.56 -42.46 -4.45
CA ILE A 236 -11.35 -41.81 -5.50
C ILE A 236 -12.69 -42.51 -5.69
N LEU A 237 -13.66 -41.80 -6.25
CA LEU A 237 -14.95 -42.36 -6.62
C LEU A 237 -14.82 -43.16 -7.93
N CYS A 238 -15.07 -44.46 -7.87
CA CYS A 238 -15.23 -45.30 -9.06
C CYS A 238 -16.71 -45.39 -9.44
N TYR A 239 -17.19 -44.52 -10.34
CA TYR A 239 -18.62 -44.47 -10.69
C TYR A 239 -19.19 -45.79 -11.24
N LYS A 240 -18.38 -46.61 -11.94
CA LYS A 240 -18.79 -47.94 -12.45
C LYS A 240 -18.94 -48.99 -11.34
N ASP A 241 -18.19 -48.84 -10.24
CA ASP A 241 -18.26 -49.71 -9.08
C ASP A 241 -17.83 -48.92 -7.82
N PRO A 242 -18.77 -48.28 -7.10
CA PRO A 242 -18.47 -47.47 -5.93
C PRO A 242 -17.83 -48.26 -4.78
N SER A 243 -17.97 -49.59 -4.80
CA SER A 243 -17.35 -50.45 -3.80
C SER A 243 -15.90 -50.78 -4.11
N LYS A 244 -15.38 -50.40 -5.29
CA LYS A 244 -14.01 -50.63 -5.70
C LYS A 244 -13.08 -49.53 -5.17
N LEU A 245 -12.07 -49.94 -4.43
CA LEU A 245 -11.00 -49.07 -3.97
C LEU A 245 -10.08 -48.75 -5.15
N ALA A 246 -10.00 -47.47 -5.46
CA ALA A 246 -8.95 -46.91 -6.29
C ALA A 246 -8.41 -45.66 -5.60
N MET A 247 -7.13 -45.37 -5.80
CA MET A 247 -6.49 -44.22 -5.17
C MET A 247 -5.67 -43.42 -6.19
N ARG A 248 -5.66 -42.09 -6.06
CA ARG A 248 -4.87 -41.16 -6.89
C ARG A 248 -4.18 -40.09 -6.06
N PRO A 249 -3.09 -39.48 -6.55
CA PRO A 249 -2.46 -38.33 -5.90
C PRO A 249 -3.45 -37.18 -5.68
N ILE A 250 -3.33 -36.46 -4.55
CA ILE A 250 -4.20 -35.32 -4.21
C ILE A 250 -4.29 -34.30 -5.36
N HIS A 251 -3.17 -33.96 -5.99
CA HIS A 251 -3.12 -32.93 -7.04
C HIS A 251 -3.82 -33.34 -8.35
N GLU A 252 -4.15 -34.62 -8.54
CA GLU A 252 -4.93 -35.10 -9.69
C GLU A 252 -6.44 -35.12 -9.42
N CYS A 253 -6.85 -34.97 -8.15
CA CYS A 253 -8.23 -35.18 -7.72
C CYS A 253 -9.08 -33.89 -7.74
N THR A 254 -10.40 -34.04 -7.70
CA THR A 254 -11.41 -32.97 -7.67
C THR A 254 -12.53 -33.34 -6.70
N TYR A 255 -13.09 -32.36 -5.99
CA TYR A 255 -14.19 -32.56 -5.06
C TYR A 255 -15.53 -32.25 -5.73
N CYS A 256 -16.48 -33.18 -5.68
CA CYS A 256 -17.82 -32.98 -6.25
C CYS A 256 -18.67 -32.13 -5.29
N ASP A 257 -18.82 -30.83 -5.57
CA ASP A 257 -19.59 -29.89 -4.76
C ASP A 257 -20.98 -29.54 -5.35
N ILE A 258 -21.29 -30.09 -6.53
CA ILE A 258 -22.53 -29.82 -7.26
C ILE A 258 -23.26 -31.12 -7.61
N LYS A 259 -24.58 -31.06 -7.73
CA LYS A 259 -25.40 -32.15 -8.28
C LYS A 259 -25.59 -31.89 -9.77
N VAL A 260 -25.13 -32.81 -10.61
CA VAL A 260 -25.27 -32.74 -12.07
C VAL A 260 -26.00 -34.00 -12.53
N ASP A 261 -27.11 -33.85 -13.26
CA ASP A 261 -27.92 -34.99 -13.72
C ASP A 261 -27.16 -35.88 -14.72
N ASP A 262 -26.27 -35.29 -15.53
CA ASP A 262 -25.43 -35.97 -16.53
C ASP A 262 -23.94 -36.09 -16.10
N LEU A 263 -23.66 -36.20 -14.78
CA LEU A 263 -22.28 -36.26 -14.26
C LEU A 263 -21.44 -37.38 -14.91
N ASN A 264 -22.06 -38.49 -15.28
CA ASN A 264 -21.37 -39.63 -15.89
C ASN A 264 -20.80 -39.29 -17.27
N ASP A 265 -21.51 -38.51 -18.09
CA ASP A 265 -21.05 -38.10 -19.41
C ASP A 265 -19.82 -37.19 -19.32
N LEU A 266 -19.77 -36.33 -18.28
CA LEU A 266 -18.61 -35.48 -17.97
C LEU A 266 -17.38 -36.26 -17.47
N LEU A 267 -17.59 -37.36 -16.76
CA LEU A 267 -16.51 -38.23 -16.26
C LEU A 267 -15.97 -39.17 -17.34
N GLU A 268 -16.69 -39.35 -18.45
CA GLU A 268 -16.30 -40.19 -19.60
C GLU A 268 -15.54 -39.42 -20.69
N ASP A 269 -15.38 -38.10 -20.56
CA ASP A 269 -14.60 -37.28 -21.50
C ASP A 269 -13.09 -37.60 -21.44
N ALA A 270 -12.57 -38.11 -22.55
CA ALA A 270 -11.16 -38.49 -22.68
C ALA A 270 -10.21 -37.30 -22.92
N THR A 271 -10.74 -36.12 -23.25
CA THR A 271 -9.91 -34.94 -23.55
C THR A 271 -9.41 -34.23 -22.30
N GLU A 272 -10.21 -34.22 -21.21
CA GLU A 272 -9.79 -33.74 -19.90
C GLU A 272 -10.37 -34.62 -18.77
N PRO A 273 -9.63 -35.64 -18.29
CA PRO A 273 -10.16 -36.58 -17.31
C PRO A 273 -10.35 -35.93 -15.93
N ILE A 274 -11.59 -35.94 -15.45
CA ILE A 274 -11.96 -35.48 -14.10
C ILE A 274 -11.95 -36.67 -13.15
N VAL A 275 -11.10 -36.63 -12.13
CA VAL A 275 -10.99 -37.67 -11.10
C VAL A 275 -11.61 -37.16 -9.81
N LEU A 276 -12.76 -37.72 -9.41
CA LEU A 276 -13.44 -37.30 -8.18
C LEU A 276 -12.88 -38.03 -6.95
N VAL A 277 -12.69 -37.31 -5.84
CA VAL A 277 -12.46 -37.96 -4.53
C VAL A 277 -13.71 -38.73 -4.10
N HIS A 278 -13.54 -39.75 -3.28
CA HIS A 278 -14.65 -40.57 -2.79
C HIS A 278 -15.69 -39.74 -2.00
N ASP A 279 -16.99 -40.01 -2.20
CA ASP A 279 -18.09 -39.19 -1.67
C ASP A 279 -18.15 -39.12 -0.14
N ASP A 280 -17.65 -40.15 0.55
CA ASP A 280 -17.56 -40.18 2.01
C ASP A 280 -16.49 -39.23 2.59
N ILE A 281 -15.63 -38.64 1.75
CA ILE A 281 -14.70 -37.60 2.17
C ILE A 281 -15.48 -36.29 2.38
N PRO A 282 -15.56 -35.75 3.61
CA PRO A 282 -16.28 -34.50 3.85
C PRO A 282 -15.60 -33.31 3.17
N MET A 283 -16.39 -32.31 2.75
CA MET A 283 -15.90 -31.06 2.15
C MET A 283 -14.77 -30.42 2.96
N LYS A 284 -14.91 -30.33 4.30
CA LYS A 284 -13.87 -29.77 5.18
C LYS A 284 -12.53 -30.51 5.08
N THR A 285 -12.54 -31.80 4.81
CA THR A 285 -11.33 -32.60 4.61
C THR A 285 -10.76 -32.37 3.22
N ALA A 286 -11.60 -32.29 2.18
CA ALA A 286 -11.17 -31.97 0.83
C ALA A 286 -10.57 -30.56 0.70
N GLU A 287 -11.17 -29.55 1.35
CA GLU A 287 -10.65 -28.18 1.44
C GLU A 287 -9.28 -28.14 2.14
N TRP A 288 -9.13 -28.87 3.25
CA TRP A 288 -7.87 -28.97 3.98
C TRP A 288 -6.76 -29.63 3.15
N LEU A 289 -7.11 -30.68 2.39
CA LEU A 289 -6.22 -31.32 1.40
C LEU A 289 -5.94 -30.41 0.19
N LYS A 290 -6.63 -29.27 0.05
CA LYS A 290 -6.56 -28.34 -1.10
C LYS A 290 -6.97 -28.96 -2.42
N VAL A 291 -7.92 -29.90 -2.39
CA VAL A 291 -8.51 -30.48 -3.59
C VAL A 291 -9.44 -29.43 -4.23
N PRO A 292 -9.30 -29.09 -5.53
CA PRO A 292 -10.17 -28.13 -6.20
C PRO A 292 -11.61 -28.66 -6.31
N CYS A 293 -12.60 -27.76 -6.26
CA CYS A 293 -14.02 -28.10 -6.43
C CYS A 293 -14.38 -28.30 -7.91
N LEU A 294 -15.34 -29.19 -8.17
CA LEU A 294 -15.85 -29.50 -9.50
C LEU A 294 -16.51 -28.28 -10.14
N SER A 295 -17.25 -27.48 -9.38
CA SER A 295 -17.83 -26.21 -9.85
C SER A 295 -16.76 -25.26 -10.39
N THR A 296 -15.63 -25.09 -9.69
CA THR A 296 -14.54 -24.22 -10.15
C THR A 296 -13.85 -24.75 -11.41
N ARG A 297 -13.79 -26.08 -11.57
CA ARG A 297 -13.16 -26.73 -12.73
C ARG A 297 -14.07 -26.70 -13.97
N LEU A 298 -15.38 -26.90 -13.78
CA LEU A 298 -16.39 -26.79 -14.85
C LEU A 298 -16.67 -25.34 -15.23
N ILE A 299 -16.72 -24.44 -14.25
CA ILE A 299 -16.85 -22.98 -14.43
C ILE A 299 -15.46 -22.39 -14.68
N ASN A 300 -14.72 -22.97 -15.63
CA ASN A 300 -13.66 -22.22 -16.26
C ASN A 300 -14.35 -21.23 -17.23
N PRO A 301 -14.28 -19.90 -17.01
CA PRO A 301 -15.10 -18.93 -17.75
C PRO A 301 -14.95 -19.03 -19.28
N GLU A 302 -13.78 -19.50 -19.74
CA GLU A 302 -13.45 -19.64 -21.14
C GLU A 302 -14.16 -20.82 -21.83
N ASN A 303 -14.60 -21.86 -21.10
CA ASN A 303 -15.16 -23.10 -21.69
C ASN A 303 -16.70 -23.17 -21.66
N LEU A 304 -17.38 -22.37 -20.83
CA LEU A 304 -18.86 -22.37 -20.70
C LEU A 304 -19.58 -21.31 -21.55
N GLY A 305 -18.86 -20.53 -22.36
CA GLY A 305 -19.45 -19.42 -23.12
C GLY A 305 -19.98 -18.27 -22.26
N PHE A 306 -19.62 -18.23 -20.97
CA PHE A 306 -19.79 -17.03 -20.14
C PHE A 306 -18.77 -16.00 -20.60
N GLU A 307 -19.16 -15.14 -21.54
CA GLU A 307 -18.41 -13.91 -21.77
C GLU A 307 -18.44 -13.10 -20.47
N GLN A 308 -17.26 -12.77 -19.97
CA GLN A 308 -17.14 -11.83 -18.86
C GLN A 308 -17.60 -10.44 -19.32
N SER A 309 -18.91 -10.21 -19.27
CA SER A 309 -19.53 -8.96 -19.71
C SER A 309 -19.67 -8.01 -18.52
N GLY A 310 -18.94 -6.90 -18.58
CA GLY A 310 -19.04 -5.78 -17.66
C GLY A 310 -18.48 -4.54 -18.33
N GLN A 311 -18.97 -3.37 -17.96
CA GLN A 311 -18.41 -2.11 -18.48
C GLN A 311 -16.95 -1.99 -18.05
N ARG A 312 -16.05 -1.81 -19.03
CA ARG A 312 -14.63 -1.57 -18.82
C ARG A 312 -14.22 -0.36 -19.64
N GLU A 313 -13.45 0.53 -19.03
CA GLU A 313 -12.78 1.63 -19.74
C GLU A 313 -11.31 1.23 -19.89
N PRO A 314 -10.76 1.16 -21.10
CA PRO A 314 -9.32 0.95 -21.30
C PRO A 314 -8.50 2.03 -20.58
N LEU A 315 -7.35 1.62 -20.03
CA LEU A 315 -6.47 2.54 -19.30
C LEU A 315 -6.04 3.75 -20.14
N THR A 316 -5.73 3.48 -21.41
CA THR A 316 -5.33 4.47 -22.41
C THR A 316 -6.42 5.50 -22.65
N VAL A 317 -7.67 5.07 -22.79
CA VAL A 317 -8.85 5.95 -22.91
C VAL A 317 -9.02 6.80 -21.66
N ARG A 318 -8.89 6.21 -20.46
CA ARG A 318 -8.98 6.97 -19.21
C ARG A 318 -7.92 8.07 -19.11
N ILE A 319 -6.67 7.75 -19.46
CA ILE A 319 -5.57 8.72 -19.47
C ILE A 319 -5.83 9.81 -20.51
N LYS A 320 -6.26 9.44 -21.72
CA LYS A 320 -6.61 10.38 -22.78
C LYS A 320 -7.68 11.38 -22.33
N ASN A 321 -8.76 10.90 -21.71
CA ASN A 321 -9.82 11.75 -21.15
C ASN A 321 -9.27 12.72 -20.08
N ILE A 322 -8.31 12.28 -19.25
CA ILE A 322 -7.64 13.16 -18.28
C ILE A 322 -6.79 14.22 -19.01
N LEU A 323 -6.08 13.87 -20.08
CA LEU A 323 -5.28 14.84 -20.84
C LEU A 323 -6.15 15.93 -21.49
N GLU A 324 -7.36 15.58 -21.94
CA GLU A 324 -8.35 16.54 -22.46
C GLU A 324 -8.86 17.50 -21.39
N GLU A 325 -8.99 17.05 -20.13
CA GLU A 325 -9.33 17.92 -18.98
C GLU A 325 -8.17 18.86 -18.58
N TYR A 326 -6.93 18.48 -18.87
CA TYR A 326 -5.70 19.20 -18.53
C TYR A 326 -4.93 19.67 -19.78
N PRO A 327 -5.47 20.55 -20.63
CA PRO A 327 -4.93 20.78 -21.98
C PRO A 327 -3.57 21.51 -22.03
N SER A 328 -3.06 22.01 -20.90
CA SER A 328 -1.81 22.79 -20.88
C SER A 328 -0.62 21.93 -20.54
N VAL A 329 0.40 21.96 -21.41
CA VAL A 329 1.67 21.24 -21.18
C VAL A 329 2.43 21.80 -19.96
N ALA A 330 2.34 23.12 -19.71
CA ALA A 330 2.83 23.75 -18.48
C ALA A 330 2.32 23.13 -17.17
N ASP A 331 1.18 22.42 -17.18
CA ASP A 331 0.65 21.78 -15.98
C ASP A 331 1.55 20.61 -15.51
N ILE A 332 2.41 20.06 -16.37
CA ILE A 332 3.43 19.06 -16.00
C ILE A 332 4.35 19.62 -14.90
N PHE A 333 4.86 20.84 -15.08
CA PHE A 333 5.74 21.47 -14.09
C PHE A 333 5.03 21.70 -12.76
N LYS A 334 3.77 22.13 -12.82
CA LYS A 334 2.93 22.34 -11.63
C LYS A 334 2.70 21.03 -10.87
N GLU A 335 2.30 19.97 -11.56
CA GLU A 335 1.96 18.70 -10.91
C GLU A 335 3.21 17.99 -10.37
N LEU A 336 4.36 18.07 -11.07
CA LEU A 336 5.64 17.56 -10.55
C LEU A 336 6.16 18.38 -9.36
N LEU A 337 6.03 19.72 -9.40
CA LEU A 337 6.34 20.58 -8.26
C LEU A 337 5.43 20.28 -7.06
N GLN A 338 4.13 20.09 -7.28
CA GLN A 338 3.19 19.75 -6.22
C GLN A 338 3.54 18.41 -5.57
N ASN A 339 3.90 17.41 -6.38
CA ASN A 339 4.37 16.11 -5.90
C ASN A 339 5.63 16.25 -5.04
N ALA A 340 6.57 17.11 -5.45
CA ALA A 340 7.78 17.41 -4.69
C ALA A 340 7.47 18.12 -3.36
N ASP A 341 6.61 19.15 -3.38
CA ASP A 341 6.23 19.91 -2.17
C ASP A 341 5.43 19.06 -1.18
N ASP A 342 4.54 18.20 -1.68
CA ASP A 342 3.82 17.21 -0.88
C ASP A 342 4.78 16.19 -0.29
N ALA A 343 5.81 15.75 -1.02
CA ALA A 343 6.87 14.90 -0.48
C ALA A 343 7.81 15.65 0.49
N SER A 344 7.56 16.93 0.78
CA SER A 344 8.39 17.79 1.62
C SER A 344 9.81 17.98 1.08
N ALA A 345 9.98 17.96 -0.24
CA ALA A 345 11.24 18.32 -0.89
C ALA A 345 11.53 19.81 -0.71
N THR A 346 12.81 20.16 -0.65
CA THR A 346 13.30 21.54 -0.57
C THR A 346 13.67 22.10 -1.95
N GLU A 347 13.95 21.23 -2.90
CA GLU A 347 14.37 21.55 -4.26
C GLU A 347 13.54 20.73 -5.26
N CYS A 348 13.12 21.36 -6.35
CA CYS A 348 12.51 20.69 -7.50
C CYS A 348 13.14 21.23 -8.79
N SER A 349 14.01 20.44 -9.41
CA SER A 349 14.81 20.85 -10.56
C SER A 349 14.44 20.04 -11.80
N PHE A 350 14.56 20.65 -12.97
CA PHE A 350 14.22 20.08 -14.27
C PHE A 350 15.43 20.11 -15.19
N LEU A 351 15.53 19.14 -16.09
CA LEU A 351 16.57 19.10 -17.11
C LEU A 351 15.95 18.67 -18.44
N ILE A 352 16.07 19.53 -19.45
CA ILE A 352 15.82 19.14 -20.84
C ILE A 352 17.12 18.54 -21.38
N ASP A 353 17.08 17.24 -21.62
CA ASP A 353 18.20 16.45 -22.10
C ASP A 353 18.00 16.09 -23.57
N MET A 354 18.78 16.71 -24.46
CA MET A 354 18.67 16.51 -25.91
C MET A 354 19.54 15.36 -26.43
N ARG A 355 20.20 14.58 -25.56
CA ARG A 355 21.04 13.46 -25.99
C ARG A 355 20.19 12.42 -26.75
N LYS A 356 20.68 12.00 -27.92
CA LYS A 356 20.03 10.97 -28.74
C LYS A 356 20.39 9.54 -28.30
N ASN A 357 21.51 9.37 -27.61
CA ASN A 357 22.01 8.09 -27.08
C ASN A 357 22.01 6.95 -28.12
N ILE A 358 22.44 7.24 -29.35
CA ILE A 358 22.36 6.29 -30.49
C ILE A 358 23.24 5.05 -30.24
N ASP A 359 24.38 5.24 -29.57
CA ASP A 359 25.37 4.19 -29.25
C ASP A 359 24.86 3.10 -28.30
N ILE A 360 23.74 3.33 -27.60
CA ILE A 360 23.23 2.47 -26.55
C ILE A 360 21.78 2.03 -26.77
N ARG A 361 21.34 1.98 -28.03
CA ARG A 361 20.00 1.51 -28.40
C ARG A 361 19.90 0.00 -28.62
N GLU A 362 20.97 -0.74 -28.33
CA GLU A 362 21.01 -2.20 -28.44
C GLU A 362 21.11 -2.86 -27.05
N ASN A 363 20.80 -4.16 -26.96
CA ASN A 363 20.89 -4.93 -25.71
C ASN A 363 20.09 -4.31 -24.54
N LEU A 364 18.87 -3.87 -24.84
CA LEU A 364 17.92 -3.30 -23.90
C LEU A 364 17.08 -4.39 -23.21
N LEU A 365 16.28 -4.00 -22.21
CA LEU A 365 15.35 -4.94 -21.55
C LEU A 365 14.33 -5.52 -22.53
N ASP A 366 13.88 -4.70 -23.47
CA ASP A 366 12.93 -5.03 -24.53
C ASP A 366 13.27 -4.20 -25.77
N PRO A 367 13.15 -4.75 -27.00
CA PRO A 367 13.32 -3.99 -28.23
C PRO A 367 12.46 -2.72 -28.33
N GLY A 368 11.27 -2.69 -27.70
CA GLY A 368 10.41 -1.50 -27.70
C GLY A 368 11.03 -0.29 -27.00
N MET A 369 12.02 -0.48 -26.13
CA MET A 369 12.67 0.61 -25.38
C MET A 369 13.62 1.48 -26.23
N VAL A 370 13.87 1.13 -27.49
CA VAL A 370 14.79 1.86 -28.40
C VAL A 370 14.39 3.33 -28.55
N VAL A 371 13.10 3.60 -28.73
CA VAL A 371 12.56 4.96 -28.93
C VAL A 371 12.71 5.82 -27.67
N CYS A 372 12.64 5.22 -26.47
CA CYS A 372 12.75 5.90 -25.18
C CYS A 372 14.16 6.41 -24.83
N HIS A 373 15.17 6.10 -25.66
CA HIS A 373 16.55 6.55 -25.44
C HIS A 373 16.86 7.92 -26.04
N GLY A 374 15.90 8.55 -26.73
CA GLY A 374 16.04 9.90 -27.27
C GLY A 374 15.98 11.03 -26.24
N PRO A 375 15.76 12.27 -26.72
CA PRO A 375 15.56 13.44 -25.88
C PRO A 375 14.50 13.23 -24.79
N SER A 376 14.70 13.82 -23.62
CA SER A 376 13.79 13.63 -22.49
C SER A 376 13.72 14.85 -21.56
N LEU A 377 12.57 15.03 -20.92
CA LEU A 377 12.44 15.90 -19.76
C LEU A 377 12.74 15.08 -18.50
N TRP A 378 13.71 15.54 -17.72
CA TRP A 378 13.98 15.00 -16.39
C TRP A 378 13.39 15.93 -15.34
N SER A 379 12.86 15.35 -14.26
CA SER A 379 12.47 16.09 -13.05
C SER A 379 13.07 15.43 -11.83
N PHE A 380 13.75 16.21 -11.02
CA PHE A 380 14.39 15.81 -9.78
C PHE A 380 13.73 16.54 -8.61
N ASN A 381 13.57 15.85 -7.50
CA ASN A 381 13.34 16.49 -6.21
C ASN A 381 14.15 15.83 -5.09
N SER A 382 14.46 16.62 -4.07
CA SER A 382 15.33 16.23 -2.95
C SER A 382 14.70 15.29 -1.93
N SER A 383 13.44 14.86 -2.13
CA SER A 383 12.75 13.92 -1.25
C SER A 383 12.68 12.51 -1.86
N VAL A 384 12.56 11.49 -1.00
CA VAL A 384 12.43 10.09 -1.39
C VAL A 384 10.98 9.62 -1.23
N PHE A 385 10.51 8.80 -2.17
CA PHE A 385 9.18 8.22 -2.10
C PHE A 385 9.03 7.26 -0.91
N SER A 386 7.95 7.45 -0.16
CA SER A 386 7.47 6.48 0.83
C SER A 386 6.78 5.29 0.15
N ASP A 387 6.56 4.20 0.88
CA ASP A 387 5.81 3.05 0.35
C ASP A 387 4.36 3.43 0.00
N THR A 388 3.79 4.40 0.72
CA THR A 388 2.50 5.03 0.41
C THR A 388 2.54 5.85 -0.87
N ASP A 389 3.62 6.58 -1.17
CA ASP A 389 3.75 7.31 -2.44
C ASP A 389 3.81 6.35 -3.62
N PHE A 390 4.56 5.24 -3.50
CA PHE A 390 4.60 4.20 -4.52
C PHE A 390 3.24 3.53 -4.75
N LEU A 391 2.42 3.36 -3.71
CA LEU A 391 1.07 2.83 -3.85
C LEU A 391 0.11 3.85 -4.47
N ASN A 392 0.28 5.14 -4.15
CA ASN A 392 -0.59 6.19 -4.66
C ASN A 392 -0.31 6.51 -6.13
N ILE A 393 0.95 6.51 -6.56
CA ILE A 393 1.31 6.84 -7.95
C ILE A 393 0.87 5.78 -8.96
N THR A 394 0.62 4.54 -8.52
CA THR A 394 0.07 3.47 -9.39
C THR A 394 -1.46 3.52 -9.51
N ARG A 395 -2.15 4.39 -8.76
CA ARG A 395 -3.61 4.47 -8.74
C ARG A 395 -4.11 5.75 -9.41
N LEU A 396 -4.70 5.59 -10.60
CA LEU A 396 -5.20 6.72 -11.41
C LEU A 396 -6.29 7.59 -10.77
N GLY A 397 -7.04 7.10 -9.77
CA GLY A 397 -8.09 7.90 -9.10
C GLY A 397 -8.38 7.51 -7.64
N GLY A 398 -7.55 6.65 -7.07
CA GLY A 398 -7.75 6.00 -5.76
C GLY A 398 -6.69 6.36 -4.73
N SER A 399 -6.32 7.64 -4.64
CA SER A 399 -5.33 8.14 -3.69
C SER A 399 -5.79 7.93 -2.24
N VAL A 400 -4.93 7.34 -1.43
CA VAL A 400 -5.10 7.27 0.04
C VAL A 400 -4.93 8.67 0.67
N LYS A 401 -4.32 9.60 -0.07
CA LYS A 401 -4.07 11.00 0.30
C LYS A 401 -5.33 11.84 0.59
N ARG A 402 -6.54 11.34 0.28
CA ARG A 402 -7.80 12.04 0.61
C ARG A 402 -7.92 12.36 2.11
N CYS A 403 -7.35 11.50 2.96
CA CYS A 403 -7.36 11.66 4.41
C CYS A 403 -6.16 12.47 4.97
N GLU A 404 -5.21 12.87 4.12
CA GLU A 404 -3.99 13.59 4.51
C GLU A 404 -4.21 15.11 4.37
N ALA A 405 -4.57 15.75 5.48
CA ALA A 405 -4.90 17.19 5.51
C ALA A 405 -3.67 18.10 5.26
N ASP A 406 -2.45 17.61 5.45
CA ASP A 406 -1.20 18.35 5.24
C ASP A 406 -0.63 18.24 3.82
N LYS A 407 -1.28 17.47 2.92
CA LYS A 407 -0.93 17.36 1.50
C LYS A 407 -1.93 18.11 0.63
N VAL A 408 -1.49 18.64 -0.49
CA VAL A 408 -2.34 19.39 -1.43
C VAL A 408 -2.85 18.48 -2.57
N GLY A 409 -2.00 17.60 -3.12
CA GLY A 409 -2.30 16.71 -4.24
C GLY A 409 -3.16 15.50 -3.86
N LYS A 410 -4.46 15.73 -3.62
CA LYS A 410 -5.33 14.72 -2.98
C LYS A 410 -5.99 13.71 -3.91
N PHE A 411 -6.10 13.97 -5.21
CA PHE A 411 -6.88 13.13 -6.14
C PHE A 411 -6.05 12.15 -6.98
N GLY A 412 -4.72 12.28 -6.98
CA GLY A 412 -3.82 11.34 -7.69
C GLY A 412 -3.86 11.42 -9.22
N LEU A 413 -4.71 12.29 -9.79
CA LEU A 413 -4.89 12.43 -11.24
C LEU A 413 -3.76 13.25 -11.91
N GLY A 414 -3.17 14.21 -11.17
CA GLY A 414 -2.27 15.21 -11.74
C GLY A 414 -0.96 14.67 -12.32
N PHE A 415 -0.45 13.55 -11.79
CA PHE A 415 0.72 12.89 -12.36
C PHE A 415 0.51 12.48 -13.82
N ASN A 416 -0.72 12.14 -14.21
CA ASN A 416 -1.01 11.70 -15.58
C ASN A 416 -0.83 12.82 -16.62
N SER A 417 -0.69 14.09 -16.21
CA SER A 417 -0.33 15.18 -17.14
C SER A 417 1.00 14.96 -17.85
N VAL A 418 1.91 14.16 -17.27
CA VAL A 418 3.17 13.78 -17.94
C VAL A 418 2.94 13.04 -19.26
N TYR A 419 1.78 12.40 -19.42
CA TYR A 419 1.42 11.70 -20.66
C TYR A 419 1.14 12.65 -21.83
N HIS A 420 1.11 13.97 -21.63
CA HIS A 420 1.18 14.91 -22.74
C HIS A 420 2.48 14.73 -23.53
N ILE A 421 3.61 14.57 -22.85
CA ILE A 421 4.94 14.55 -23.48
C ILE A 421 5.53 13.15 -23.67
N THR A 422 5.07 12.14 -22.93
CA THR A 422 5.67 10.80 -22.94
C THR A 422 4.64 9.69 -22.91
N ASP A 423 4.92 8.52 -23.50
CA ASP A 423 4.12 7.31 -23.31
C ASP A 423 4.67 6.38 -22.22
N ILE A 424 5.89 6.63 -21.74
CA ILE A 424 6.59 5.78 -20.77
C ILE A 424 7.33 6.58 -19.70
N PRO A 425 6.62 7.16 -18.72
CA PRO A 425 7.26 7.82 -17.60
C PRO A 425 8.02 6.79 -16.75
N ILE A 426 9.29 7.08 -16.46
CA ILE A 426 10.15 6.25 -15.63
C ILE A 426 10.50 7.00 -14.34
N ILE A 427 10.35 6.33 -13.20
CA ILE A 427 10.53 6.90 -11.87
C ILE A 427 11.61 6.12 -11.14
N MET A 428 12.58 6.81 -10.52
CA MET A 428 13.60 6.23 -9.68
C MET A 428 13.59 6.91 -8.31
N SER A 429 13.38 6.15 -7.25
CA SER A 429 13.50 6.63 -5.88
C SER A 429 13.86 5.49 -4.93
N ARG A 430 14.78 5.74 -3.98
CA ARG A 430 15.37 4.71 -3.12
C ARG A 430 15.92 3.56 -3.96
N GLU A 431 15.66 2.31 -3.58
CA GLU A 431 16.02 1.10 -4.33
C GLU A 431 15.07 0.75 -5.49
N PHE A 432 14.03 1.54 -5.75
CA PHE A 432 12.97 1.19 -6.69
C PHE A 432 13.00 2.03 -7.96
N MET A 433 12.89 1.35 -9.10
CA MET A 433 12.63 1.96 -10.40
C MET A 433 11.30 1.45 -10.93
N ILE A 434 10.42 2.34 -11.39
CA ILE A 434 9.12 1.99 -11.95
C ILE A 434 9.04 2.55 -13.37
N MET A 435 8.54 1.73 -14.30
CA MET A 435 8.25 2.13 -15.67
C MET A 435 6.76 1.87 -15.91
N PHE A 436 6.01 2.90 -16.27
CA PHE A 436 4.61 2.74 -16.67
C PHE A 436 4.53 2.72 -18.19
N ASP A 437 3.96 1.67 -18.77
CA ASP A 437 3.84 1.52 -20.22
C ASP A 437 2.37 1.25 -20.60
N PRO A 438 1.46 2.21 -20.40
CA PRO A 438 0.02 2.03 -20.62
C PRO A 438 -0.37 1.55 -22.02
N ASN A 439 0.40 1.91 -23.06
CA ASN A 439 0.20 1.43 -24.43
C ASN A 439 0.75 -0.01 -24.65
N ILE A 440 1.56 -0.55 -23.72
CA ILE A 440 2.17 -1.89 -23.80
C ILE A 440 3.06 -2.05 -25.05
N ASN A 441 3.65 -0.95 -25.54
CA ASN A 441 4.44 -0.93 -26.77
C ASN A 441 5.96 -0.98 -26.52
N HIS A 442 6.41 -0.74 -25.28
CA HIS A 442 7.83 -0.54 -24.96
C HIS A 442 8.44 -1.73 -24.21
N ILE A 443 7.72 -2.29 -23.24
CA ILE A 443 8.17 -3.40 -22.37
C ILE A 443 7.23 -4.61 -22.43
N SER A 444 6.59 -4.80 -23.60
CA SER A 444 5.55 -5.81 -23.85
C SER A 444 5.92 -7.22 -23.38
N LYS A 445 7.18 -7.67 -23.54
CA LYS A 445 7.62 -9.02 -23.14
C LYS A 445 7.59 -9.25 -21.63
N HIS A 446 7.58 -8.18 -20.84
CA HIS A 446 7.61 -8.24 -19.37
C HIS A 446 6.24 -7.98 -18.73
N ILE A 447 5.25 -7.57 -19.53
CA ILE A 447 3.87 -7.33 -19.08
C ILE A 447 3.06 -8.62 -19.28
N ARG A 448 2.76 -9.30 -18.17
CA ARG A 448 1.92 -10.51 -18.17
C ARG A 448 0.43 -10.19 -18.09
N ASP A 449 0.09 -9.14 -17.36
CA ASP A 449 -1.27 -8.68 -17.11
C ASP A 449 -1.47 -7.30 -17.75
N LYS A 450 -2.28 -7.25 -18.81
CA LYS A 450 -2.56 -6.00 -19.54
C LYS A 450 -3.36 -4.99 -18.70
N SER A 451 -4.00 -5.41 -17.61
CA SER A 451 -4.71 -4.50 -16.71
C SER A 451 -3.78 -3.71 -15.77
N ASN A 452 -2.52 -4.13 -15.65
CA ASN A 452 -1.49 -3.44 -14.86
C ASN A 452 -0.21 -3.20 -15.70
N PRO A 453 -0.26 -2.29 -16.67
CA PRO A 453 0.78 -2.12 -17.67
C PRO A 453 1.97 -1.30 -17.14
N GLY A 454 2.93 -2.02 -16.54
CA GLY A 454 4.17 -1.45 -16.05
C GLY A 454 5.03 -2.47 -15.31
N ILE A 455 6.26 -2.09 -14.96
CA ILE A 455 7.16 -2.91 -14.16
C ILE A 455 7.75 -2.13 -12.99
N LYS A 456 7.93 -2.82 -11.86
CA LYS A 456 8.65 -2.30 -10.68
C LYS A 456 9.89 -3.14 -10.43
N ILE A 457 11.04 -2.50 -10.54
CA ILE A 457 12.37 -3.09 -10.38
C ILE A 457 12.91 -2.71 -9.00
N ASN A 458 13.45 -3.69 -8.26
CA ASN A 458 14.20 -3.43 -7.04
C ASN A 458 15.71 -3.59 -7.34
N TRP A 459 16.41 -2.46 -7.42
CA TRP A 459 17.84 -2.39 -7.72
C TRP A 459 18.71 -3.07 -6.67
N SER A 460 18.35 -2.98 -5.39
CA SER A 460 19.10 -3.64 -4.32
C SER A 460 19.02 -5.18 -4.41
N LYS A 461 17.92 -5.75 -4.93
CA LYS A 461 17.72 -7.21 -5.02
C LYS A 461 18.13 -7.79 -6.38
N GLN A 462 17.95 -7.05 -7.47
CA GLN A 462 18.06 -7.58 -8.85
C GLN A 462 19.34 -7.13 -9.59
N GLN A 463 20.25 -6.42 -8.93
CA GLN A 463 21.49 -5.87 -9.52
C GLN A 463 22.27 -6.83 -10.43
N LYS A 464 22.40 -8.11 -10.05
CA LYS A 464 23.13 -9.11 -10.86
C LYS A 464 22.51 -9.34 -12.23
N ARG A 465 21.18 -9.26 -12.34
CA ARG A 465 20.44 -9.43 -13.60
C ARG A 465 20.40 -8.12 -14.39
N LEU A 466 20.15 -7.01 -13.72
CA LEU A 466 20.03 -5.69 -14.36
C LEU A 466 21.34 -5.23 -15.01
N ARG A 467 22.49 -5.58 -14.43
CA ARG A 467 23.82 -5.29 -15.02
C ARG A 467 24.07 -5.96 -16.38
N LYS A 468 23.28 -6.97 -16.76
CA LYS A 468 23.35 -7.58 -18.10
C LYS A 468 22.74 -6.68 -19.20
N PHE A 469 22.02 -5.62 -18.81
CA PHE A 469 21.41 -4.66 -19.70
C PHE A 469 21.94 -3.24 -19.43
N PRO A 470 23.27 -3.00 -19.49
CA PRO A 470 23.86 -1.74 -19.08
C PRO A 470 23.36 -0.56 -19.92
N ASN A 471 23.10 -0.79 -21.21
CA ASN A 471 22.64 0.21 -22.17
C ASN A 471 21.29 0.82 -21.77
N GLN A 472 20.36 0.02 -21.23
CA GLN A 472 19.06 0.49 -20.74
C GLN A 472 19.17 1.58 -19.67
N PHE A 473 20.20 1.49 -18.84
CA PHE A 473 20.34 2.26 -17.61
C PHE A 473 21.41 3.35 -17.70
N LYS A 474 22.28 3.30 -18.71
CA LYS A 474 23.33 4.29 -18.97
C LYS A 474 22.82 5.74 -19.05
N PRO A 475 21.63 6.07 -19.60
CA PRO A 475 21.16 7.45 -19.64
C PRO A 475 20.96 8.12 -18.27
N PHE A 476 20.73 7.32 -17.22
CA PHE A 476 20.53 7.81 -15.85
C PHE A 476 21.86 8.22 -15.20
N ILE A 477 23.00 7.71 -15.67
CA ILE A 477 24.29 7.96 -15.04
C ILE A 477 24.62 9.46 -15.09
N ASN A 478 24.99 10.00 -13.93
CA ASN A 478 25.36 11.40 -13.67
C ASN A 478 24.23 12.43 -13.84
N VAL A 479 23.00 12.01 -14.20
CA VAL A 479 21.84 12.89 -14.18
C VAL A 479 21.39 13.07 -12.72
N PHE A 480 21.43 14.30 -12.21
CA PHE A 480 21.12 14.64 -10.81
C PHE A 480 21.76 13.68 -9.79
N ASN A 481 23.06 13.41 -9.96
CA ASN A 481 23.86 12.51 -9.12
C ASN A 481 23.36 11.06 -9.05
N CYS A 482 22.57 10.60 -10.02
CA CYS A 482 22.22 9.19 -10.14
C CYS A 482 23.43 8.39 -10.63
N GLN A 483 23.84 7.39 -9.86
CA GLN A 483 25.06 6.60 -10.05
C GLN A 483 24.74 5.11 -9.99
N LEU A 484 23.98 4.63 -10.96
CA LEU A 484 23.63 3.21 -11.04
C LEU A 484 24.90 2.35 -11.15
N PRO A 485 25.10 1.35 -10.27
CA PRO A 485 26.32 0.56 -10.24
C PRO A 485 26.31 -0.49 -11.36
N LEU A 486 26.61 -0.06 -12.58
CA LEU A 486 26.63 -0.96 -13.74
C LEU A 486 27.86 -1.87 -13.75
N ALA A 487 28.97 -1.43 -13.15
CA ALA A 487 30.25 -2.14 -13.16
C ALA A 487 30.51 -3.02 -11.92
N GLN A 488 29.87 -2.75 -10.77
CA GLN A 488 30.17 -3.40 -9.49
C GLN A 488 28.92 -3.97 -8.82
N ASP A 489 29.06 -5.01 -7.99
CA ASP A 489 27.95 -5.70 -7.32
C ASP A 489 27.63 -5.04 -5.97
N SER A 490 27.07 -3.82 -6.00
CA SER A 490 26.75 -3.06 -4.80
C SER A 490 25.27 -2.65 -4.75
N PRO A 491 24.60 -2.82 -3.59
CA PRO A 491 23.20 -2.41 -3.46
C PRO A 491 23.09 -0.90 -3.68
N TYR A 492 22.15 -0.51 -4.52
CA TYR A 492 21.94 0.89 -4.85
C TYR A 492 20.64 1.45 -4.27
N LYS A 493 20.74 2.68 -3.76
CA LYS A 493 19.62 3.51 -3.35
C LYS A 493 19.85 4.94 -3.84
N TYR A 494 18.89 5.47 -4.58
CA TYR A 494 18.89 6.87 -4.99
C TYR A 494 18.32 7.76 -3.87
N ASN A 495 19.08 8.77 -3.46
CA ASN A 495 18.67 9.72 -2.42
C ASN A 495 17.98 10.94 -3.03
N GLY A 496 16.73 10.72 -3.43
CA GLY A 496 15.85 11.69 -4.07
C GLY A 496 14.79 10.95 -4.88
N THR A 497 14.05 11.71 -5.68
CA THR A 497 13.11 11.14 -6.66
C THR A 497 13.41 11.74 -8.02
N LEU A 498 13.65 10.86 -8.99
CA LEU A 498 14.01 11.23 -10.35
C LEU A 498 12.97 10.66 -11.31
N PHE A 499 12.37 11.55 -12.09
CA PHE A 499 11.50 11.22 -13.21
C PHE A 499 12.29 11.40 -14.50
N ARG A 500 12.18 10.42 -15.40
CA ARG A 500 12.59 10.53 -16.79
C ARG A 500 11.37 10.42 -17.66
N LEU A 501 11.14 11.43 -18.48
CA LEU A 501 10.00 11.53 -19.39
C LEU A 501 10.56 11.65 -20.82
N PRO A 502 10.84 10.53 -21.51
CA PRO A 502 11.25 10.55 -22.91
C PRO A 502 10.20 11.25 -23.76
N PHE A 503 10.60 12.22 -24.57
CA PHE A 503 9.68 12.94 -25.44
C PHE A 503 9.13 11.99 -26.51
N ARG A 504 7.80 11.97 -26.68
CA ARG A 504 7.12 11.14 -27.66
C ARG A 504 7.60 11.49 -29.06
N THR A 505 8.08 10.48 -29.76
CA THR A 505 8.49 10.56 -31.17
C THR A 505 7.29 10.47 -32.11
N GLU A 506 7.47 10.88 -33.36
CA GLU A 506 6.45 10.73 -34.42
C GLU A 506 6.03 9.27 -34.59
N GLN A 507 6.98 8.33 -34.49
CA GLN A 507 6.71 6.90 -34.54
C GLN A 507 5.80 6.45 -33.39
N GLU A 508 6.08 6.85 -32.15
CA GLU A 508 5.24 6.54 -30.99
C GLU A 508 3.84 7.17 -31.11
N ALA A 509 3.75 8.43 -31.55
CA ALA A 509 2.48 9.13 -31.72
C ALA A 509 1.56 8.48 -32.76
N SER A 510 2.11 7.85 -33.80
CA SER A 510 1.32 7.14 -34.81
C SER A 510 0.60 5.88 -34.28
N VAL A 511 1.07 5.31 -33.17
CA VAL A 511 0.54 4.07 -32.56
C VAL A 511 0.02 4.24 -31.14
N SER A 512 0.22 5.41 -30.51
CA SER A 512 -0.22 5.67 -29.14
C SER A 512 -1.73 5.88 -29.08
N GLU A 513 -2.41 5.11 -28.22
CA GLU A 513 -3.84 5.29 -27.94
C GLU A 513 -4.10 6.48 -27.02
N ILE A 514 -3.05 7.01 -26.36
CA ILE A 514 -3.14 8.09 -25.38
C ILE A 514 -3.11 9.46 -26.05
N SER A 515 -2.16 9.69 -26.97
CA SER A 515 -1.99 10.97 -27.65
C SER A 515 -1.34 10.80 -29.01
N SER A 516 -1.92 11.45 -30.01
CA SER A 516 -1.38 11.54 -31.38
C SER A 516 -0.40 12.70 -31.57
N LEU A 517 -0.07 13.44 -30.50
CA LEU A 517 0.87 14.56 -30.54
C LEU A 517 2.28 14.08 -30.19
N TYR A 518 3.24 14.41 -31.05
CA TYR A 518 4.68 14.21 -30.80
C TYR A 518 5.35 15.55 -30.48
N TYR A 519 6.55 15.50 -29.91
CA TYR A 519 7.31 16.71 -29.55
C TYR A 519 8.53 16.86 -30.45
N ASN A 520 8.51 17.89 -31.30
CA ASN A 520 9.67 18.31 -32.05
C ASN A 520 10.53 19.29 -31.22
N ILE A 521 11.63 19.75 -31.80
CA ILE A 521 12.57 20.65 -31.12
C ILE A 521 11.90 21.98 -30.72
N THR A 522 11.04 22.54 -31.56
CA THR A 522 10.29 23.78 -31.29
C THR A 522 9.35 23.59 -30.11
N ASP A 523 8.59 22.49 -30.05
CA ASP A 523 7.68 22.20 -28.94
C ASP A 523 8.43 22.06 -27.61
N ILE A 524 9.63 21.44 -27.64
CA ILE A 524 10.51 21.32 -26.48
C ILE A 524 11.00 22.70 -26.02
N TYR A 525 11.30 23.62 -26.93
CA TYR A 525 11.69 24.98 -26.56
C TYR A 525 10.53 25.79 -25.99
N SER A 526 9.30 25.59 -26.47
CA SER A 526 8.13 26.20 -25.85
C SER A 526 7.96 25.81 -24.37
N LEU A 527 8.40 24.61 -23.95
CA LEU A 527 8.44 24.24 -22.53
C LEU A 527 9.40 25.11 -21.71
N VAL A 528 10.51 25.52 -22.31
CA VAL A 528 11.49 26.43 -21.68
C VAL A 528 10.86 27.80 -21.50
N ASP A 529 10.22 28.33 -22.55
CA ASP A 529 9.51 29.61 -22.52
C ASP A 529 8.41 29.59 -21.43
N GLU A 530 7.59 28.54 -21.39
CA GLU A 530 6.52 28.38 -20.40
C GLU A 530 7.08 28.37 -18.97
N PHE A 531 8.19 27.66 -18.72
CA PHE A 531 8.83 27.64 -17.42
C PHE A 531 9.40 29.02 -17.04
N SER A 532 10.03 29.73 -17.98
CA SER A 532 10.57 31.08 -17.75
C SER A 532 9.46 32.05 -17.35
N ILE A 533 8.39 32.09 -18.14
CA ILE A 533 7.28 33.04 -17.97
C ILE A 533 6.48 32.75 -16.68
N CYS A 534 6.25 31.48 -16.35
CA CYS A 534 5.32 31.11 -15.27
C CYS A 534 5.98 30.59 -13.99
N GLY A 535 7.24 30.15 -14.03
CA GLY A 535 7.88 29.40 -12.94
C GLY A 535 7.91 30.17 -11.62
N HIS A 536 8.13 31.49 -11.67
CA HIS A 536 8.18 32.35 -10.48
C HIS A 536 6.86 32.40 -9.72
N ARG A 537 5.73 32.18 -10.40
CA ARG A 537 4.39 32.09 -9.80
C ARG A 537 4.17 30.72 -9.15
N PHE A 538 4.75 29.65 -9.68
CA PHE A 538 4.57 28.30 -9.16
C PHE A 538 5.13 28.15 -7.75
N ILE A 539 6.27 28.79 -7.45
CA ILE A 539 6.96 28.64 -6.17
C ILE A 539 6.35 29.48 -5.03
N LEU A 540 5.48 30.46 -5.33
CA LEU A 540 5.07 31.49 -4.37
C LEU A 540 4.44 30.90 -3.09
N PHE A 541 3.47 29.99 -3.22
CA PHE A 541 2.72 29.41 -2.09
C PHE A 541 3.13 27.98 -1.70
N THR A 542 4.22 27.45 -2.28
CA THR A 542 4.81 26.17 -1.85
C THR A 542 5.13 26.17 -0.36
N GLN A 543 4.98 25.04 0.32
CA GLN A 543 5.19 24.94 1.77
C GLN A 543 6.64 24.58 2.13
N HIS A 544 7.33 23.83 1.26
CA HIS A 544 8.65 23.25 1.50
C HIS A 544 9.64 23.57 0.37
N VAL A 545 9.21 23.54 -0.90
CA VAL A 545 10.10 23.79 -2.03
C VAL A 545 10.50 25.26 -2.07
N GLY A 546 11.80 25.52 -1.93
CA GLY A 546 12.41 26.85 -1.94
C GLY A 546 13.28 27.14 -3.16
N SER A 547 13.60 26.14 -3.98
CA SER A 547 14.41 26.33 -5.19
C SER A 547 13.89 25.48 -6.35
N MET A 548 13.85 26.09 -7.53
CA MET A 548 13.58 25.42 -8.79
C MET A 548 14.60 25.85 -9.84
N VAL A 549 15.17 24.89 -10.57
CA VAL A 549 16.14 25.17 -11.63
C VAL A 549 15.76 24.40 -12.89
N LEU A 550 15.71 25.07 -14.04
CA LEU A 550 15.62 24.43 -15.34
C LEU A 550 17.00 24.43 -16.00
N LYS A 551 17.49 23.23 -16.29
CA LYS A 551 18.76 23.00 -17.00
C LYS A 551 18.50 22.55 -18.43
N TYR A 552 19.47 22.81 -19.30
CA TYR A 552 19.46 22.37 -20.69
C TYR A 552 20.78 21.68 -21.04
N LEU A 553 20.68 20.50 -21.62
CA LEU A 553 21.81 19.71 -22.11
C LEU A 553 21.67 19.53 -23.62
N LYS A 554 22.66 20.03 -24.35
CA LYS A 554 22.74 19.94 -25.81
C LYS A 554 22.97 18.50 -26.28
N TYR A 555 22.60 18.20 -27.51
CA TYR A 555 22.72 16.84 -28.04
C TYR A 555 24.18 16.42 -28.30
N GLU A 556 25.10 17.38 -28.50
CA GLU A 556 26.53 17.12 -28.67
C GLU A 556 27.25 16.86 -27.34
N GLU A 557 26.67 17.25 -26.21
CA GLU A 557 27.29 17.11 -24.90
C GLU A 557 27.05 15.70 -24.35
N PRO A 558 28.08 14.85 -24.24
CA PRO A 558 27.90 13.47 -23.81
C PRO A 558 27.63 13.36 -22.31
N SER A 559 28.11 14.33 -21.51
CA SER A 559 28.05 14.28 -20.06
C SER A 559 26.94 15.16 -19.50
N PRO A 560 26.04 14.63 -18.65
CA PRO A 560 25.06 15.45 -17.94
C PRO A 560 25.66 16.56 -17.08
N ALA A 561 26.93 16.45 -16.70
CA ALA A 561 27.64 17.48 -15.97
C ALA A 561 27.86 18.77 -16.80
N GLY A 562 27.78 18.67 -18.14
CA GLY A 562 27.85 19.82 -19.04
C GLY A 562 26.52 20.56 -19.23
N ALA A 563 25.45 20.15 -18.52
CA ALA A 563 24.17 20.83 -18.56
C ALA A 563 24.28 22.27 -18.03
N GLN A 564 23.65 23.21 -18.73
CA GLN A 564 23.69 24.63 -18.40
C GLN A 564 22.39 25.05 -17.74
N ASP A 565 22.46 25.86 -16.69
CA ASP A 565 21.28 26.44 -16.05
C ASP A 565 20.68 27.48 -17.01
N VAL A 566 19.38 27.37 -17.29
CA VAL A 566 18.63 28.29 -18.17
C VAL A 566 17.85 29.30 -17.34
N VAL A 567 17.10 28.79 -16.36
CA VAL A 567 16.30 29.58 -15.42
C VAL A 567 16.50 29.03 -14.02
N SER A 568 16.87 29.89 -13.08
CA SER A 568 16.97 29.56 -11.65
C SER A 568 16.01 30.42 -10.87
N ILE A 569 15.17 29.79 -10.04
CA ILE A 569 14.13 30.44 -9.26
C ILE A 569 14.34 30.09 -7.80
N ASN A 570 14.63 31.09 -6.98
CA ASN A 570 14.89 30.91 -5.56
C ASN A 570 13.88 31.71 -4.73
N LYS A 571 13.21 31.00 -3.83
CA LYS A 571 12.30 31.55 -2.83
C LYS A 571 13.01 31.62 -1.49
N SER A 572 13.02 32.80 -0.90
CA SER A 572 13.63 33.04 0.41
C SER A 572 12.70 33.83 1.32
N VAL A 573 12.69 33.48 2.61
CA VAL A 573 11.98 34.23 3.64
C VAL A 573 12.87 35.37 4.11
N TRP A 574 12.32 36.58 4.13
CA TRP A 574 13.01 37.78 4.58
C TRP A 574 12.55 38.18 5.98
N SER A 575 13.50 38.70 6.76
CA SER A 575 13.22 39.16 8.12
C SER A 575 12.43 40.47 8.08
N SER A 576 11.39 40.53 8.89
CA SER A 576 10.68 41.76 9.27
C SER A 576 10.39 41.67 10.76
N LYS A 577 10.41 42.81 11.44
CA LYS A 577 10.01 42.91 12.86
C LYS A 577 8.55 42.49 13.08
N SER A 578 7.75 42.54 12.03
CA SER A 578 6.32 42.23 12.03
C SER A 578 6.02 40.78 11.66
N SER A 579 7.03 39.98 11.27
CA SER A 579 6.84 38.58 10.88
C SER A 579 6.50 37.69 12.08
N TYR A 580 5.65 36.69 11.87
CA TYR A 580 5.25 35.74 12.91
C TYR A 580 4.90 34.37 12.32
N GLY A 581 5.01 33.32 13.14
CA GLY A 581 4.62 31.96 12.78
C GLY A 581 5.51 31.27 11.74
N PRO A 582 5.29 29.97 11.48
CA PRO A 582 6.07 29.20 10.52
C PRO A 582 5.57 29.41 9.08
N LEU A 583 6.46 29.34 8.09
CA LEU A 583 6.10 29.41 6.66
C LEU A 583 5.08 28.32 6.25
N SER A 584 5.26 27.11 6.79
CA SER A 584 4.37 25.97 6.54
C SER A 584 3.27 25.90 7.60
N ILE A 585 2.03 26.18 7.20
CA ILE A 585 0.88 26.19 8.12
C ILE A 585 0.04 24.91 8.04
N LEU A 586 0.08 24.18 6.92
CA LEU A 586 -0.78 23.02 6.69
C LEU A 586 -0.50 21.87 7.66
N LYS A 587 0.76 21.63 8.00
CA LYS A 587 1.14 20.61 8.98
C LYS A 587 0.61 20.93 10.38
N SER A 588 0.63 22.20 10.78
CA SER A 588 0.08 22.66 12.05
C SER A 588 -1.44 22.60 12.06
N ALA A 589 -2.08 22.96 10.96
CA ALA A 589 -3.53 22.85 10.77
C ALA A 589 -4.03 21.41 10.81
N ALA A 590 -3.35 20.49 10.11
CA ALA A 590 -3.68 19.06 10.15
C ALA A 590 -3.60 18.48 11.57
N LYS A 591 -2.59 18.88 12.36
CA LYS A 591 -2.49 18.52 13.77
C LYS A 591 -3.65 19.07 14.59
N LEU A 592 -4.03 20.33 14.37
CA LEU A 592 -5.17 20.95 15.06
C LEU A 592 -6.48 20.24 14.70
N MET A 593 -6.75 20.01 13.42
CA MET A 593 -7.95 19.29 12.96
C MET A 593 -8.07 17.91 13.60
N LYS A 594 -6.97 17.14 13.65
CA LYS A 594 -6.94 15.82 14.32
C LYS A 594 -7.26 15.93 15.81
N LYS A 595 -6.73 16.96 16.50
CA LYS A 595 -6.98 17.20 17.92
C LYS A 595 -8.42 17.64 18.20
N VAL A 596 -8.98 18.51 17.36
CA VAL A 596 -10.39 18.94 17.50
C VAL A 596 -11.32 17.77 17.22
N ALA A 597 -11.04 16.97 16.19
CA ALA A 597 -11.84 15.79 15.86
C ALA A 597 -11.87 14.74 16.99
N SER A 598 -10.82 14.65 17.82
CA SER A 598 -10.77 13.70 18.94
C SER A 598 -11.28 14.26 20.27
N THR A 599 -11.14 15.56 20.51
CA THR A 599 -11.45 16.18 21.81
C THR A 599 -12.69 17.06 21.82
N ASN A 600 -13.23 17.41 20.64
CA ASN A 600 -14.26 18.44 20.44
C ASN A 600 -13.91 19.81 21.06
N ARG A 601 -12.63 20.08 21.34
CA ARG A 601 -12.15 21.34 21.91
C ARG A 601 -11.17 22.02 20.96
N VAL A 602 -11.44 23.30 20.66
CA VAL A 602 -10.55 24.15 19.86
C VAL A 602 -9.40 24.65 20.75
N PRO A 603 -8.13 24.38 20.39
CA PRO A 603 -6.98 24.96 21.10
C PRO A 603 -6.92 26.49 20.98
N ALA A 604 -6.35 27.16 21.99
CA ALA A 604 -6.14 28.61 21.95
C ALA A 604 -5.15 29.04 20.84
N ASP A 605 -4.12 28.24 20.59
CA ASP A 605 -3.12 28.50 19.55
C ASP A 605 -3.64 28.06 18.17
N VAL A 606 -4.17 29.03 17.43
CA VAL A 606 -4.62 28.86 16.04
C VAL A 606 -3.45 29.04 15.07
N PRO A 607 -3.24 28.12 14.12
CA PRO A 607 -2.19 28.25 13.10
C PRO A 607 -2.35 29.55 12.29
N LYS A 608 -1.32 30.37 12.32
CA LYS A 608 -1.19 31.59 11.52
C LYS A 608 0.27 31.88 11.20
N SER A 609 0.51 32.60 10.11
CA SER A 609 1.83 33.03 9.65
C SER A 609 1.73 34.35 8.92
N GLY A 610 2.73 35.20 9.11
CA GLY A 610 2.94 36.44 8.37
C GLY A 610 4.43 36.60 8.08
N CYS A 611 4.81 36.72 6.81
CA CYS A 611 6.21 36.89 6.43
C CYS A 611 6.36 37.58 5.07
N ILE A 612 7.55 38.11 4.81
CA ILE A 612 7.94 38.61 3.49
C ILE A 612 8.68 37.51 2.75
N ILE A 613 8.25 37.22 1.52
CA ILE A 613 8.85 36.25 0.62
C ILE A 613 9.47 36.99 -0.56
N ARG A 614 10.75 36.72 -0.81
CA ARG A 614 11.44 37.16 -2.01
C ARG A 614 11.55 36.00 -2.98
N VAL A 615 11.10 36.22 -4.21
CA VAL A 615 11.33 35.33 -5.35
C VAL A 615 12.36 36.00 -6.25
N LEU A 616 13.53 35.35 -6.37
CA LEU A 616 14.62 35.73 -7.26
C LEU A 616 14.57 34.82 -8.48
N VAL A 617 14.45 35.41 -9.67
CA VAL A 617 14.50 34.72 -10.96
C VAL A 617 15.78 35.14 -11.67
N GLU A 618 16.58 34.17 -12.09
CA GLU A 618 17.81 34.38 -12.84
C GLU A 618 17.69 33.66 -14.19
N GLU A 619 17.64 34.44 -15.27
CA GLU A 619 17.51 33.94 -16.65
C GLU A 619 18.83 34.12 -17.41
N PHE A 620 19.40 33.02 -17.88
CA PHE A 620 20.70 32.98 -18.56
C PHE A 620 20.51 33.09 -20.09
N HIS A 621 20.33 34.33 -20.55
CA HIS A 621 19.97 34.67 -21.92
C HIS A 621 20.96 34.18 -22.99
N ASN A 622 22.25 34.02 -22.67
CA ASN A 622 23.23 33.49 -23.63
C ASN A 622 22.97 32.02 -24.01
N VAL A 623 22.31 31.27 -23.13
CA VAL A 623 21.88 29.88 -23.38
C VAL A 623 20.60 29.90 -24.21
N PHE A 624 19.66 30.77 -23.84
CA PHE A 624 18.38 31.01 -24.52
C PHE A 624 18.55 31.49 -25.98
N LYS A 625 19.44 32.46 -26.19
CA LYS A 625 19.76 32.98 -27.51
C LYS A 625 20.46 31.94 -28.36
N ARG A 626 21.30 31.06 -27.81
CA ARG A 626 21.89 29.91 -28.56
C ARG A 626 20.87 28.81 -28.87
N ILE A 627 19.83 28.68 -28.06
CA ILE A 627 18.68 27.81 -28.30
C ILE A 627 17.84 28.36 -29.49
N VAL A 628 17.62 29.67 -29.54
CA VAL A 628 16.85 30.36 -30.60
C VAL A 628 17.68 30.63 -31.87
N ASP A 629 18.95 31.02 -31.77
CA ASP A 629 19.89 31.33 -32.88
C ASP A 629 20.35 30.06 -33.64
N LEU A 630 20.03 28.86 -33.16
CA LEU A 630 20.15 27.62 -33.97
C LEU A 630 19.16 27.60 -35.17
N HIS A 631 18.32 28.63 -35.35
CA HIS A 631 17.65 28.97 -36.60
C HIS A 631 18.62 29.56 -37.66
N SER A 632 19.67 28.82 -38.00
CA SER A 632 20.52 29.07 -39.18
C SER A 632 19.91 28.36 -40.42
N PRO A 633 20.16 28.83 -41.65
CA PRO A 633 19.23 29.35 -42.66
C PRO A 633 18.52 28.29 -43.53
N LEU A 634 18.20 27.11 -42.99
CA LEU A 634 17.52 26.03 -43.72
C LEU A 634 15.99 26.20 -43.84
N PHE A 635 15.44 27.30 -43.30
CA PHE A 635 14.04 27.70 -43.47
C PHE A 635 13.80 28.36 -44.84
N ARG A 636 13.88 27.56 -45.90
CA ARG A 636 13.10 27.70 -47.15
C ARG A 636 12.93 26.32 -47.79
N GLY A 637 11.84 25.65 -47.46
CA GLY A 637 11.12 24.78 -48.40
C GLY A 637 9.99 25.60 -49.05
N PRO A 638 9.53 25.26 -50.26
CA PRO A 638 8.74 26.17 -51.09
C PRO A 638 7.27 26.25 -50.66
N GLU A 639 6.77 27.49 -50.69
CA GLU A 639 5.38 27.94 -50.87
C GLU A 639 4.29 27.27 -50.02
N GLU A 640 3.91 27.90 -48.91
CA GLU A 640 2.63 28.63 -48.78
C GLU A 640 2.58 29.41 -47.44
N ASP A 641 1.85 30.52 -47.45
CA ASP A 641 2.01 31.78 -46.70
C ASP A 641 1.70 31.72 -45.18
N PRO A 642 2.65 32.08 -44.25
CA PRO A 642 2.41 32.09 -42.80
C PRO A 642 2.12 33.48 -42.19
N ASN A 643 1.36 34.35 -42.88
CA ASN A 643 1.12 35.74 -42.44
C ASN A 643 -0.14 36.00 -41.59
N GLN A 644 -0.69 35.03 -40.84
CA GLN A 644 -1.86 35.31 -39.98
C GLN A 644 -1.71 35.01 -38.48
N TYR A 645 -0.62 34.40 -38.01
CA TYR A 645 -0.44 34.11 -36.57
C TYR A 645 0.52 35.05 -35.83
N PHE A 646 1.34 35.83 -36.53
CA PHE A 646 2.36 36.69 -35.91
C PHE A 646 1.91 38.11 -35.52
N GLU A 647 0.69 38.55 -35.88
CA GLU A 647 0.24 39.92 -35.59
C GLU A 647 -0.36 40.14 -34.18
N MET A 648 -0.70 39.08 -33.43
CA MET A 648 -1.31 39.24 -32.10
C MET A 648 -0.31 39.23 -30.94
N ALA A 649 0.87 38.61 -31.08
CA ALA A 649 1.90 38.59 -30.04
C ALA A 649 2.77 39.87 -29.99
N ALA A 650 2.76 40.67 -31.06
CA ALA A 650 3.61 41.85 -31.19
C ALA A 650 3.01 43.16 -30.64
N LYS A 651 1.71 43.20 -30.28
CA LYS A 651 1.04 44.45 -29.85
C LYS A 651 1.26 44.84 -28.37
N GLY A 652 2.03 44.07 -27.60
CA GLY A 652 2.33 44.38 -26.19
C GLY A 652 3.73 44.94 -25.90
N VAL A 653 4.67 44.88 -26.85
CA VAL A 653 6.06 45.29 -26.62
C VAL A 653 6.33 46.54 -27.44
N GLN A 654 6.30 47.71 -26.79
CA GLN A 654 6.79 48.94 -27.39
C GLN A 654 8.25 48.77 -27.80
N SER A 655 8.46 48.78 -29.11
CA SER A 655 9.71 48.96 -29.86
C SER A 655 10.94 49.41 -29.04
N ARG A 656 11.79 48.47 -28.64
CA ARG A 656 13.22 48.74 -28.42
C ARG A 656 13.99 48.28 -29.66
N ARG A 657 14.63 49.25 -30.33
CA ARG A 657 15.43 49.03 -31.55
C ARG A 657 16.64 48.15 -31.23
N LEU A 658 16.93 47.22 -32.14
CA LEU A 658 18.05 46.29 -32.17
C LEU A 658 19.39 47.01 -32.33
N THR A 659 20.01 47.49 -31.24
CA THR A 659 21.47 47.81 -31.22
C THR A 659 22.15 47.73 -29.85
N ASP A 660 21.47 47.35 -28.75
CA ASP A 660 22.16 47.17 -27.45
C ASP A 660 22.42 45.68 -27.16
N GLU A 661 23.68 45.35 -26.85
CA GLU A 661 24.07 44.04 -26.31
C GLU A 661 23.29 43.77 -25.01
N MET A 662 22.34 42.84 -25.05
CA MET A 662 21.63 42.40 -23.85
C MET A 662 22.61 41.77 -22.85
N PRO A 663 22.46 42.05 -21.54
CA PRO A 663 23.32 41.48 -20.51
C PRO A 663 23.24 39.94 -20.52
N PRO A 664 24.35 39.24 -20.18
CA PRO A 664 24.45 37.77 -20.25
C PRO A 664 23.50 37.03 -19.29
N LYS A 665 22.95 37.74 -18.29
CA LYS A 665 22.08 37.27 -17.23
C LYS A 665 21.06 38.37 -16.92
N VAL A 666 19.77 38.04 -16.93
CA VAL A 666 18.70 38.91 -16.43
C VAL A 666 18.30 38.41 -15.06
N VAL A 667 18.16 39.35 -14.11
CA VAL A 667 17.75 39.05 -12.74
C VAL A 667 16.49 39.83 -12.44
N GLU A 668 15.41 39.11 -12.16
CA GLU A 668 14.14 39.70 -11.71
C GLU A 668 13.90 39.35 -10.24
N VAL A 669 13.46 40.33 -9.47
CA VAL A 669 13.17 40.17 -8.05
C VAL A 669 11.76 40.64 -7.77
N THR A 670 10.94 39.77 -7.17
CA THR A 670 9.63 40.14 -6.64
C THR A 670 9.58 39.87 -5.14
N ASN A 671 8.91 40.75 -4.40
CA ASN A 671 8.78 40.65 -2.94
C ASN A 671 7.29 40.63 -2.59
N TRP A 672 6.89 39.70 -1.73
CA TRP A 672 5.49 39.44 -1.43
C TRP A 672 5.30 39.35 0.09
N LEU A 673 4.42 40.18 0.63
CA LEU A 673 3.90 40.00 1.97
C LEU A 673 2.87 38.88 1.95
N ILE A 674 3.15 37.74 2.58
CA ILE A 674 2.23 36.62 2.67
C ILE A 674 1.72 36.49 4.10
N CYS A 675 0.40 36.59 4.26
CA CYS A 675 -0.29 36.30 5.51
C CYS A 675 -1.21 35.10 5.31
N SER A 676 -1.09 34.10 6.17
CA SER A 676 -1.89 32.88 6.11
C SER A 676 -2.47 32.56 7.49
N CYS A 677 -3.69 32.04 7.52
CA CYS A 677 -4.36 31.67 8.76
C CYS A 677 -5.24 30.44 8.59
N MET A 678 -5.59 29.84 9.73
CA MET A 678 -6.61 28.82 9.85
C MET A 678 -7.86 29.41 10.49
N ASP A 679 -9.03 29.16 9.91
CA ASP A 679 -10.29 29.41 10.61
C ASP A 679 -10.61 28.25 11.56
N VAL A 680 -11.14 28.58 12.73
CA VAL A 680 -11.56 27.62 13.76
C VAL A 680 -13.07 27.68 14.06
N THR A 681 -13.83 28.38 13.21
CA THR A 681 -15.27 28.57 13.36
C THR A 681 -16.02 27.74 12.30
N GLU A 682 -16.75 28.39 11.41
CA GLU A 682 -17.64 27.73 10.43
C GLU A 682 -16.87 26.91 9.40
N ALA A 683 -15.69 27.35 8.94
CA ALA A 683 -14.93 26.59 7.96
C ALA A 683 -14.32 25.32 8.59
N LEU A 684 -13.87 25.38 9.85
CA LEU A 684 -13.42 24.18 10.55
C LEU A 684 -14.55 23.17 10.79
N LYS A 685 -15.72 23.65 11.24
CA LYS A 685 -16.91 22.80 11.40
C LYS A 685 -17.26 22.13 10.07
N PHE A 686 -17.26 22.88 8.97
CA PHE A 686 -17.52 22.35 7.64
C PHE A 686 -16.49 21.29 7.24
N ALA A 687 -15.20 21.58 7.41
CA ALA A 687 -14.12 20.66 7.05
C ALA A 687 -14.17 19.33 7.85
N LEU A 688 -14.63 19.38 9.11
CA LEU A 688 -14.78 18.20 9.97
C LEU A 688 -16.06 17.39 9.72
N SER A 689 -17.02 17.91 8.94
CA SER A 689 -18.21 17.16 8.50
C SER A 689 -17.83 15.97 7.62
N ASP A 690 -18.72 14.98 7.48
CA ASP A 690 -18.46 13.81 6.63
C ASP A 690 -18.25 14.20 5.16
N SER A 691 -19.00 15.19 4.66
CA SER A 691 -18.78 15.79 3.35
C SER A 691 -17.40 16.46 3.25
N GLY A 692 -17.01 17.24 4.25
CA GLY A 692 -15.72 17.94 4.25
C GLY A 692 -14.53 16.99 4.30
N LYS A 693 -14.62 15.94 5.12
CA LYS A 693 -13.62 14.86 5.18
C LYS A 693 -13.51 14.10 3.86
N ARG A 694 -14.65 13.77 3.21
CA ARG A 694 -14.65 13.11 1.89
C ARG A 694 -14.01 13.94 0.79
N LEU A 695 -14.20 15.25 0.84
CA LEU A 695 -13.59 16.20 -0.10
C LEU A 695 -12.15 16.58 0.27
N GLY A 696 -11.67 16.18 1.46
CA GLY A 696 -10.34 16.52 1.95
C GLY A 696 -10.16 18.02 2.18
N LEU A 697 -11.17 18.72 2.70
CA LEU A 697 -11.13 20.18 2.85
C LEU A 697 -10.26 20.59 4.05
N VAL A 698 -9.57 21.73 3.93
CA VAL A 698 -8.72 22.29 4.99
C VAL A 698 -9.04 23.77 5.14
N PRO A 699 -9.40 24.27 6.34
CA PRO A 699 -9.80 25.65 6.56
C PRO A 699 -8.59 26.59 6.69
N CYS A 700 -7.61 26.44 5.79
CA CYS A 700 -6.39 27.24 5.74
C CYS A 700 -6.26 27.96 4.41
N GLY A 701 -6.01 29.26 4.48
CA GLY A 701 -5.82 30.10 3.32
C GLY A 701 -4.85 31.25 3.62
N GLY A 702 -4.51 32.00 2.59
CA GLY A 702 -3.59 33.12 2.69
C GLY A 702 -3.82 34.16 1.62
N VAL A 703 -3.20 35.33 1.83
CA VAL A 703 -3.21 36.47 0.93
C VAL A 703 -1.77 36.89 0.67
N ALA A 704 -1.44 37.26 -0.57
CA ALA A 704 -0.14 37.82 -0.94
C ALA A 704 -0.28 39.25 -1.49
N VAL A 705 0.39 40.21 -0.85
CA VAL A 705 0.48 41.61 -1.28
C VAL A 705 1.83 41.86 -1.94
N LEU A 706 1.85 42.47 -3.12
CA LEU A 706 3.08 42.78 -3.84
C LEU A 706 3.78 44.01 -3.21
N LEU A 707 5.06 43.84 -2.88
CA LEU A 707 5.91 44.89 -2.33
C LEU A 707 7.02 45.27 -3.33
N ALA A 708 7.38 46.54 -3.34
CA ALA A 708 8.61 47.04 -3.94
C ALA A 708 9.66 47.28 -2.85
N GLU A 709 10.91 46.91 -3.13
CA GLU A 709 12.03 47.17 -2.24
C GLU A 709 12.60 48.56 -2.52
N GLU A 710 12.74 49.36 -1.47
CA GLU A 710 13.42 50.65 -1.47
C GLU A 710 14.79 50.54 -0.76
N GLU A 711 15.55 51.63 -0.73
CA GLU A 711 16.83 51.69 -0.02
C GLU A 711 16.70 51.26 1.47
N ASN A 712 17.75 50.60 1.98
CA ASN A 712 17.87 50.13 3.37
C ASN A 712 16.84 49.07 3.80
N ARG A 713 16.41 48.17 2.89
CA ARG A 713 15.43 47.10 3.17
C ARG A 713 14.08 47.62 3.68
N ARG A 714 13.69 48.78 3.18
CA ARG A 714 12.34 49.30 3.40
C ARG A 714 11.47 48.95 2.22
N TRP A 715 10.17 49.01 2.42
CA TRP A 715 9.19 48.50 1.47
C TRP A 715 8.18 49.58 1.10
N THR A 716 7.63 49.51 -0.10
CA THR A 716 6.43 50.23 -0.53
C THR A 716 5.41 49.22 -1.08
N VAL A 717 4.12 49.50 -0.95
CA VAL A 717 3.08 48.65 -1.56
C VAL A 717 2.99 48.99 -3.05
N LYS A 718 3.14 47.99 -3.91
CA LYS A 718 3.06 48.21 -5.36
C LYS A 718 1.60 48.12 -5.81
N THR A 719 1.01 49.26 -6.14
CA THR A 719 -0.34 49.36 -6.71
C THR A 719 -0.24 49.43 -8.24
N ASN A 720 -0.84 48.47 -8.94
CA ASN A 720 -0.95 48.51 -10.40
C ASN A 720 -2.11 49.42 -10.84
N ASN A 721 -2.03 49.99 -12.05
CA ASN A 721 -3.11 50.82 -12.62
C ASN A 721 -4.43 50.04 -12.83
N ALA A 722 -4.40 48.70 -12.79
CA ALA A 722 -5.56 47.83 -12.68
C ALA A 722 -5.22 46.65 -11.73
N PRO A 723 -6.03 46.36 -10.70
CA PRO A 723 -5.78 45.23 -9.81
C PRO A 723 -6.11 43.90 -10.52
N ILE A 724 -5.11 43.02 -10.64
CA ILE A 724 -5.24 41.70 -11.30
C ILE A 724 -4.78 40.60 -10.33
N GLY A 725 -5.37 40.57 -9.14
CA GLY A 725 -5.22 39.47 -8.20
C GLY A 725 -5.57 38.13 -8.85
N GLU A 726 -5.06 37.04 -8.27
CA GLU A 726 -5.20 35.69 -8.83
C GLU A 726 -5.52 34.70 -7.72
N VAL A 727 -6.19 33.63 -8.09
CA VAL A 727 -6.46 32.51 -7.19
C VAL A 727 -5.34 31.49 -7.26
N PHE A 728 -4.90 31.06 -6.09
CA PHE A 728 -3.99 29.94 -5.91
C PHE A 728 -4.72 28.84 -5.13
N CYS A 729 -4.54 27.61 -5.58
CA CYS A 729 -4.78 26.43 -4.77
C CYS A 729 -3.42 25.81 -4.48
N TYR A 730 -2.59 26.56 -3.75
CA TYR A 730 -1.15 26.37 -3.51
C TYR A 730 -0.25 26.51 -4.75
N LEU A 731 -0.82 26.27 -5.94
CA LEU A 731 -0.29 26.65 -7.25
C LEU A 731 -1.26 27.59 -7.96
N PRO A 732 -0.76 28.43 -8.89
CA PRO A 732 -1.60 29.42 -9.57
C PRO A 732 -2.66 28.76 -10.44
N LEU A 733 -3.89 29.24 -10.27
CA LEU A 733 -5.01 28.97 -11.19
C LEU A 733 -5.06 30.09 -12.24
N ARG A 734 -5.62 29.80 -13.41
CA ARG A 734 -5.84 30.81 -14.46
C ARG A 734 -7.08 31.67 -14.18
N ILE A 735 -7.35 31.98 -12.91
CA ILE A 735 -8.53 32.71 -12.44
C ILE A 735 -8.09 34.04 -11.87
N LYS A 736 -8.57 35.14 -12.46
CA LYS A 736 -8.34 36.49 -11.97
C LYS A 736 -9.43 36.88 -10.97
N THR A 737 -9.05 37.57 -9.90
CA THR A 737 -9.99 37.96 -8.82
C THR A 737 -10.42 39.41 -8.91
N GLY A 738 -9.63 40.27 -9.56
CA GLY A 738 -9.82 41.73 -9.51
C GLY A 738 -9.43 42.36 -8.17
N LEU A 739 -8.98 41.57 -7.19
CA LEU A 739 -8.46 42.06 -5.92
C LEU A 739 -7.05 42.66 -6.12
N PRO A 740 -6.60 43.61 -5.28
CA PRO A 740 -5.22 44.12 -5.33
C PRO A 740 -4.17 43.11 -4.80
N VAL A 741 -4.60 41.89 -4.45
CA VAL A 741 -3.80 40.85 -3.80
C VAL A 741 -4.08 39.48 -4.44
N HIS A 742 -3.13 38.56 -4.33
CA HIS A 742 -3.39 37.15 -4.62
C HIS A 742 -4.03 36.47 -3.42
N ILE A 743 -4.94 35.52 -3.66
CA ILE A 743 -5.57 34.71 -2.62
C ILE A 743 -5.19 33.25 -2.81
N ASN A 744 -4.96 32.52 -1.71
CA ASN A 744 -4.49 31.15 -1.73
C ASN A 744 -5.29 30.27 -0.76
N GLY A 745 -5.54 29.01 -1.12
CA GLY A 745 -6.04 28.03 -0.17
C GLY A 745 -6.73 26.83 -0.80
N CYS A 746 -7.43 26.04 0.01
CA CYS A 746 -8.09 24.80 -0.41
C CYS A 746 -9.43 25.07 -1.13
N PHE A 747 -9.41 25.80 -2.24
CA PHE A 747 -10.61 26.04 -3.07
C PHE A 747 -11.09 24.75 -3.73
N ALA A 748 -12.40 24.52 -3.75
CA ALA A 748 -13.00 23.49 -4.58
C ALA A 748 -13.09 23.99 -6.03
N VAL A 749 -12.34 23.36 -6.92
CA VAL A 749 -12.25 23.75 -8.34
C VAL A 749 -12.93 22.73 -9.25
N THR A 750 -13.26 23.16 -10.48
CA THR A 750 -13.69 22.26 -11.56
C THR A 750 -12.57 21.28 -11.94
N SER A 751 -12.89 20.17 -12.60
CA SER A 751 -11.90 19.14 -13.01
C SER A 751 -10.78 19.74 -13.87
N ASN A 752 -11.13 20.60 -14.81
CA ASN A 752 -10.19 21.35 -15.65
C ASN A 752 -9.48 22.52 -14.95
N ARG A 753 -9.76 22.77 -13.66
CA ARG A 753 -9.17 23.84 -12.82
C ARG A 753 -9.24 25.26 -13.40
N LYS A 754 -10.19 25.53 -14.30
CA LYS A 754 -10.40 26.86 -14.90
C LYS A 754 -11.36 27.73 -14.11
N GLU A 755 -12.18 27.14 -13.23
CA GLU A 755 -13.18 27.84 -12.45
C GLU A 755 -13.24 27.29 -11.01
N ILE A 756 -13.77 28.10 -10.09
CA ILE A 756 -14.15 27.63 -8.76
C ILE A 756 -15.56 27.04 -8.82
N TRP A 757 -15.81 25.99 -8.05
CA TRP A 757 -17.10 25.34 -7.98
C TRP A 757 -18.13 26.21 -7.26
N LYS A 758 -19.35 26.34 -7.80
CA LYS A 758 -20.37 27.28 -7.28
C LYS A 758 -21.61 26.62 -6.66
N THR A 759 -21.88 25.35 -6.98
CA THR A 759 -23.09 24.63 -6.51
C THR A 759 -22.79 23.56 -5.46
N ASP A 760 -23.84 23.04 -4.83
CA ASP A 760 -23.77 21.90 -3.91
C ASP A 760 -22.82 22.13 -2.72
N THR A 761 -22.36 21.04 -2.11
CA THR A 761 -21.40 21.03 -1.02
C THR A 761 -20.09 21.75 -1.36
N LYS A 762 -19.60 21.63 -2.61
CA LYS A 762 -18.34 22.25 -3.04
C LYS A 762 -18.46 23.78 -3.16
N GLY A 763 -19.59 24.26 -3.68
CA GLY A 763 -19.91 25.68 -3.74
C GLY A 763 -20.11 26.28 -2.37
N GLN A 764 -20.88 25.60 -1.51
CA GLN A 764 -21.07 26.02 -0.12
C GLN A 764 -19.72 26.12 0.62
N TRP A 765 -18.80 25.17 0.40
CA TRP A 765 -17.45 25.26 0.92
C TRP A 765 -16.74 26.52 0.44
N ASN A 766 -16.73 26.81 -0.86
CA ASN A 766 -16.05 28.00 -1.39
C ASN A 766 -16.61 29.30 -0.78
N SER A 767 -17.92 29.41 -0.62
CA SER A 767 -18.53 30.58 0.05
C SER A 767 -18.09 30.72 1.51
N VAL A 768 -18.13 29.62 2.28
CA VAL A 768 -17.67 29.60 3.68
C VAL A 768 -16.17 29.91 3.76
N PHE A 769 -15.38 29.32 2.87
CA PHE A 769 -13.94 29.48 2.81
C PHE A 769 -13.54 30.93 2.49
N MET A 770 -14.17 31.55 1.49
CA MET A 770 -13.95 32.96 1.18
C MET A 770 -14.33 33.86 2.36
N ARG A 771 -15.51 33.67 2.94
CA ARG A 771 -16.03 34.54 4.01
C ARG A 771 -15.26 34.43 5.32
N HIS A 772 -14.84 33.22 5.71
CA HIS A 772 -14.29 32.95 7.03
C HIS A 772 -12.76 32.73 7.03
N VAL A 773 -12.17 32.27 5.94
CA VAL A 773 -10.72 32.01 5.86
C VAL A 773 -10.01 33.14 5.12
N ILE A 774 -10.41 33.43 3.87
CA ILE A 774 -9.70 34.43 3.05
C ILE A 774 -9.85 35.83 3.62
N VAL A 775 -11.04 36.23 4.07
CA VAL A 775 -11.25 37.53 4.74
C VAL A 775 -10.35 37.69 5.96
N GLN A 776 -10.20 36.65 6.79
CA GLN A 776 -9.32 36.72 7.97
C GLN A 776 -7.84 36.83 7.59
N ALA A 777 -7.40 36.10 6.55
CA ALA A 777 -6.05 36.25 6.00
C ALA A 777 -5.82 37.67 5.43
N TYR A 778 -6.85 38.26 4.83
CA TYR A 778 -6.84 39.63 4.32
C TYR A 778 -6.65 40.65 5.45
N LEU A 779 -7.44 40.53 6.53
CA LEU A 779 -7.30 41.39 7.71
C LEU A 779 -5.93 41.23 8.38
N ALA A 780 -5.41 40.01 8.43
CA ALA A 780 -4.06 39.75 8.91
C ALA A 780 -2.99 40.46 8.06
N ALA A 781 -3.18 40.50 6.73
CA ALA A 781 -2.31 41.27 5.83
C ALA A 781 -2.39 42.77 6.07
N LEU A 782 -3.59 43.35 6.23
CA LEU A 782 -3.76 44.77 6.56
C LEU A 782 -3.13 45.12 7.91
N THR A 783 -3.30 44.25 8.91
CA THR A 783 -2.68 44.39 10.24
C THR A 783 -1.15 44.35 10.16
N MET A 784 -0.60 43.46 9.33
CA MET A 784 0.85 43.36 9.15
C MET A 784 1.42 44.56 8.38
N LEU A 785 0.70 45.08 7.37
CA LEU A 785 1.09 46.33 6.68
C LEU A 785 1.13 47.51 7.65
N ARG A 786 0.11 47.65 8.52
CA ARG A 786 0.11 48.64 9.60
C ARG A 786 1.32 48.46 10.52
N ALA A 787 1.57 47.25 11.01
CA ALA A 787 2.70 46.98 11.92
C ALA A 787 4.05 47.32 11.27
N MET A 788 4.19 47.06 9.96
CA MET A 788 5.38 47.45 9.19
C MET A 788 5.48 48.98 9.02
N THR A 789 4.37 49.71 8.91
CA THR A 789 4.38 51.19 8.91
C THR A 789 4.81 51.72 10.28
N GLU A 790 4.22 51.23 11.36
CA GLU A 790 4.55 51.63 12.75
C GLU A 790 6.03 51.32 13.09
N SER A 791 6.59 50.24 12.55
CA SER A 791 7.99 49.86 12.75
C SER A 791 8.99 50.62 11.88
N GLY A 792 8.51 51.42 10.92
CA GLY A 792 9.30 52.14 9.92
C GLY A 792 9.84 51.29 8.77
N GLU A 793 9.38 50.03 8.64
CA GLU A 793 9.74 49.13 7.54
C GLU A 793 8.97 49.43 6.25
N LEU A 794 7.73 49.94 6.34
CA LEU A 794 6.88 50.27 5.19
C LEU A 794 6.75 51.80 5.03
N LEU A 795 7.17 52.32 3.89
CA LEU A 795 7.20 53.75 3.57
C LEU A 795 5.96 54.17 2.78
N ASN A 796 5.52 55.42 2.97
CA ASN A 796 4.47 56.08 2.20
C ASN A 796 3.20 55.23 2.02
N TYR A 797 2.87 54.42 3.02
CA TYR A 797 1.73 53.51 2.92
C TYR A 797 0.43 54.29 3.00
N ASN A 798 -0.31 54.28 1.90
CA ASN A 798 -1.69 54.72 1.92
C ASN A 798 -2.56 53.59 2.51
N TYR A 799 -3.25 53.85 3.61
CA TYR A 799 -3.86 52.82 4.45
C TYR A 799 -4.92 51.97 3.73
N TYR A 800 -5.53 52.50 2.65
CA TYR A 800 -6.48 51.80 1.79
C TYR A 800 -5.86 51.21 0.50
N ALA A 801 -4.54 51.30 0.28
CA ALA A 801 -3.89 50.86 -0.96
C ALA A 801 -4.07 49.37 -1.28
N ALA A 802 -4.27 48.55 -0.24
CA ALA A 802 -4.52 47.12 -0.36
C ALA A 802 -5.99 46.75 -0.14
N TRP A 803 -6.93 47.70 -0.08
CA TRP A 803 -8.35 47.38 0.14
C TRP A 803 -9.05 46.95 -1.17
N PRO A 804 -10.06 46.06 -1.11
CA PRO A 804 -10.80 45.65 -2.29
C PRO A 804 -11.57 46.83 -2.92
N ASP A 805 -11.40 47.06 -4.22
CA ASP A 805 -12.23 47.98 -5.00
C ASP A 805 -13.41 47.21 -5.60
N PRO A 806 -14.66 47.41 -5.11
CA PRO A 806 -15.81 46.64 -5.56
C PRO A 806 -16.09 46.78 -7.06
N SER A 807 -15.65 47.88 -7.70
CA SER A 807 -15.82 48.08 -9.15
C SER A 807 -14.90 47.21 -10.01
N GLN A 808 -13.83 46.68 -9.42
CA GLN A 808 -12.81 45.86 -10.10
C GLN A 808 -12.90 44.38 -9.73
N VAL A 809 -13.48 44.05 -8.57
CA VAL A 809 -13.59 42.66 -8.09
C VAL A 809 -14.55 41.88 -8.99
N HIS A 810 -14.10 40.71 -9.44
CA HIS A 810 -14.92 39.79 -10.22
C HIS A 810 -16.04 39.19 -9.35
N ASP A 811 -17.24 39.02 -9.90
CA ASP A 811 -18.46 38.56 -9.19
C ASP A 811 -18.25 37.35 -8.27
N ASP A 812 -17.47 36.38 -8.73
CA ASP A 812 -17.13 35.16 -7.97
C ASP A 812 -16.41 35.42 -6.63
N PHE A 813 -15.81 36.60 -6.46
CA PHE A 813 -15.04 36.99 -5.27
C PHE A 813 -15.65 38.19 -4.54
N THR A 814 -16.84 38.65 -4.93
CA THR A 814 -17.56 39.73 -4.22
C THR A 814 -17.77 39.42 -2.75
N LEU A 815 -17.96 38.13 -2.39
CA LEU A 815 -18.02 37.68 -1.00
C LEU A 815 -16.77 38.02 -0.17
N VAL A 816 -15.58 38.03 -0.81
CA VAL A 816 -14.34 38.45 -0.14
C VAL A 816 -14.37 39.96 0.07
N SER A 817 -14.72 40.73 -0.96
CA SER A 817 -14.83 42.20 -0.89
C SER A 817 -15.80 42.63 0.22
N GLN A 818 -17.05 42.18 0.14
CA GLN A 818 -18.09 42.46 1.13
C GLN A 818 -17.69 42.00 2.52
N GLY A 819 -17.08 40.82 2.62
CA GLY A 819 -16.60 40.27 3.87
C GLY A 819 -15.54 41.15 4.54
N VAL A 820 -14.57 41.69 3.78
CA VAL A 820 -13.56 42.62 4.31
C VAL A 820 -14.24 43.87 4.85
N TYR A 821 -15.05 44.57 4.06
CA TYR A 821 -15.75 45.79 4.50
C TYR A 821 -16.68 45.57 5.71
N GLN A 822 -17.36 44.42 5.77
CA GLN A 822 -18.17 44.04 6.94
C GLN A 822 -17.31 43.90 8.20
N GLU A 823 -16.12 43.29 8.12
CA GLU A 823 -15.23 43.21 9.28
C GLU A 823 -14.65 44.57 9.67
N LEU A 824 -14.35 45.44 8.70
CA LEU A 824 -13.91 46.82 8.97
C LEU A 824 -15.01 47.64 9.66
N ALA A 825 -16.28 47.43 9.30
CA ALA A 825 -17.42 48.14 9.86
C ALA A 825 -17.75 47.75 11.32
N LYS A 826 -17.40 46.54 11.77
CA LYS A 826 -17.70 46.07 13.14
C LYS A 826 -17.07 46.93 14.24
N GLY A 827 -15.89 47.50 14.00
CA GLY A 827 -15.30 48.55 14.85
C GLY A 827 -14.96 48.17 16.29
N GLY A 828 -14.55 46.93 16.58
CA GLY A 828 -14.12 46.53 17.92
C GLY A 828 -12.74 47.07 18.33
N ASP A 829 -12.35 46.83 19.59
CA ASP A 829 -11.02 47.16 20.13
C ASP A 829 -9.90 46.18 19.70
N SER A 830 -10.21 45.25 18.80
CA SER A 830 -9.22 44.28 18.32
C SER A 830 -8.17 44.96 17.46
N GLU A 831 -6.92 44.50 17.53
CA GLU A 831 -5.83 45.05 16.71
C GLU A 831 -6.10 44.94 15.20
N HIS A 832 -6.89 43.95 14.77
CA HIS A 832 -7.29 43.76 13.37
C HIS A 832 -8.29 44.83 12.88
N ALA A 833 -8.96 45.54 13.78
CA ALA A 833 -9.95 46.56 13.42
C ALA A 833 -9.33 47.95 13.20
N LYS A 834 -8.10 48.18 13.67
CA LYS A 834 -7.40 49.47 13.59
C LYS A 834 -6.69 49.62 12.24
N VAL A 835 -7.45 49.94 11.19
CA VAL A 835 -6.95 50.02 9.80
C VAL A 835 -7.13 51.40 9.15
N PHE A 836 -7.75 52.36 9.83
CA PHE A 836 -7.88 53.73 9.35
C PHE A 836 -6.74 54.58 9.89
N SER A 837 -6.16 55.45 9.05
CA SER A 837 -5.05 56.29 9.47
C SER A 837 -5.05 57.67 8.83
N ASP A 838 -4.69 58.69 9.62
CA ASP A 838 -4.35 60.05 9.17
C ASP A 838 -2.86 60.20 8.81
N GLY A 839 -2.10 59.10 8.81
CA GLY A 839 -0.65 59.07 8.64
C GLY A 839 0.14 59.13 9.95
N ASN A 840 -0.49 59.44 11.09
CA ASN A 840 0.18 59.48 12.41
C ASN A 840 -0.37 58.42 13.37
N THR A 841 -1.68 58.19 13.33
CA THR A 841 -2.40 57.31 14.25
C THR A 841 -3.19 56.26 13.49
N TRP A 842 -3.40 55.10 14.11
CA TRP A 842 -4.22 54.01 13.55
C TRP A 842 -5.40 53.74 14.45
N VAL A 843 -6.61 53.84 13.89
CA VAL A 843 -7.85 53.70 14.64
C VAL A 843 -8.82 52.75 13.96
N SER A 844 -9.77 52.23 14.74
CA SER A 844 -10.91 51.49 14.19
C SER A 844 -12.01 52.46 13.73
N ILE A 845 -12.98 51.93 12.98
CA ILE A 845 -14.11 52.75 12.48
C ILE A 845 -14.91 53.42 13.62
N THR A 846 -14.84 52.92 14.85
CA THR A 846 -15.53 53.52 16.01
C THR A 846 -14.95 54.89 16.39
N PHE A 847 -13.65 55.09 16.15
CA PHE A 847 -12.92 56.29 16.53
C PHE A 847 -12.57 57.19 15.33
N VAL A 848 -12.84 56.74 14.11
CA VAL A 848 -12.67 57.55 12.91
C VAL A 848 -13.87 58.47 12.70
N ARG A 849 -13.65 59.67 12.15
CA ARG A 849 -14.69 60.61 11.76
C ARG A 849 -14.46 61.11 10.35
N PHE A 850 -15.54 61.28 9.61
CA PHE A 850 -15.53 61.77 8.23
C PHE A 850 -16.25 63.12 8.15
N LEU A 851 -15.86 63.94 7.18
CA LEU A 851 -16.62 65.14 6.80
C LEU A 851 -17.46 64.82 5.57
N ASP A 852 -18.67 65.38 5.50
CA ASP A 852 -19.57 65.21 4.35
C ASP A 852 -18.90 65.62 3.02
N ASP A 853 -19.03 64.78 2.00
CA ASP A 853 -18.48 65.04 0.66
C ASP A 853 -19.10 66.28 0.02
N ALA A 854 -20.37 66.56 0.28
CA ALA A 854 -21.04 67.75 -0.23
C ALA A 854 -20.35 69.04 0.23
N LEU A 855 -19.63 68.98 1.35
CA LEU A 855 -18.82 70.07 1.89
C LEU A 855 -17.35 69.95 1.46
N LEU A 856 -16.76 68.75 1.51
CA LEU A 856 -15.36 68.51 1.12
C LEU A 856 -15.08 68.87 -0.35
N CYS A 857 -15.99 68.51 -1.26
CA CYS A 857 -15.81 68.70 -2.70
C CYS A 857 -16.01 70.16 -3.16
N ARG A 858 -16.40 71.08 -2.27
CA ARG A 858 -16.57 72.51 -2.61
C ARG A 858 -15.20 73.21 -2.69
N PRO A 859 -14.79 73.75 -3.85
CA PRO A 859 -13.44 74.31 -4.03
C PRO A 859 -13.14 75.55 -3.16
N ASP A 860 -14.18 76.32 -2.84
CA ASP A 860 -14.13 77.57 -2.10
C ASP A 860 -14.04 77.38 -0.59
N ILE A 861 -14.75 76.38 -0.04
CA ILE A 861 -14.85 76.16 1.42
C ILE A 861 -14.34 74.80 1.91
N GLY A 862 -14.27 73.77 1.08
CA GLY A 862 -13.94 72.39 1.48
C GLY A 862 -12.58 72.26 2.20
N PRO A 863 -11.47 72.77 1.63
CA PRO A 863 -10.15 72.72 2.28
C PRO A 863 -10.11 73.47 3.62
N ALA A 864 -10.87 74.56 3.74
CA ALA A 864 -10.97 75.32 4.98
C ALA A 864 -11.84 74.58 6.02
N ALA A 865 -12.97 74.01 5.58
CA ALA A 865 -13.88 73.23 6.40
C ALA A 865 -13.18 72.01 7.00
N PHE A 866 -12.39 71.27 6.21
CA PHE A 866 -11.62 70.14 6.71
C PHE A 866 -10.57 70.55 7.76
N LYS A 867 -9.87 71.68 7.54
CA LYS A 867 -8.96 72.23 8.57
C LYS A 867 -9.66 72.61 9.87
N ILE A 868 -10.89 73.14 9.79
CA ILE A 868 -11.69 73.48 10.97
C ILE A 868 -12.17 72.21 11.68
N PHE A 869 -12.65 71.22 10.92
CA PHE A 869 -13.03 69.90 11.41
C PHE A 869 -11.89 69.23 12.19
N LEU A 870 -10.67 69.25 11.64
CA LEU A 870 -9.47 68.75 12.33
C LEU A 870 -9.19 69.48 13.66
N LYS A 871 -9.35 70.82 13.68
CA LYS A 871 -9.19 71.61 14.91
C LYS A 871 -10.27 71.29 15.95
N TYR A 872 -11.50 71.07 15.49
CA TYR A 872 -12.62 70.71 16.35
C TYR A 872 -12.37 69.37 17.04
N LEU A 873 -11.99 68.33 16.29
CA LEU A 873 -11.69 67.01 16.85
C LEU A 873 -10.59 67.08 17.92
N LYS A 874 -9.53 67.87 17.68
CA LYS A 874 -8.46 68.11 18.67
C LYS A 874 -8.94 68.83 19.93
N LYS A 875 -9.95 69.71 19.82
CA LYS A 875 -10.51 70.48 20.95
C LYS A 875 -11.55 69.70 21.76
N SER A 876 -12.27 68.75 21.16
CA SER A 876 -13.30 67.95 21.82
C SER A 876 -12.80 67.05 22.95
N GLY A 877 -11.50 67.01 23.23
CA GLY A 877 -10.93 66.35 24.42
C GLY A 877 -10.85 64.82 24.34
N SER A 878 -11.47 64.20 23.34
CA SER A 878 -11.34 62.77 23.04
C SER A 878 -10.01 62.50 22.33
N GLN A 879 -9.00 62.07 23.08
CA GLN A 879 -7.63 61.84 22.57
C GLN A 879 -7.52 60.79 21.44
N ASP A 880 -8.58 60.01 21.21
CA ASP A 880 -8.55 58.88 20.28
C ASP A 880 -9.29 59.13 18.95
N LEU A 881 -9.91 60.31 18.74
CA LEU A 881 -10.64 60.58 17.50
C LEU A 881 -9.70 60.99 16.36
N CYS A 882 -9.87 60.35 15.20
CA CYS A 882 -9.04 60.57 14.01
C CYS A 882 -9.92 60.96 12.81
N ALA A 883 -9.53 61.99 12.06
CA ALA A 883 -10.20 62.36 10.81
C ALA A 883 -9.41 61.83 9.62
N VAL A 884 -10.12 61.15 8.72
CA VAL A 884 -9.54 60.65 7.47
C VAL A 884 -10.47 60.97 6.31
N GLU A 885 -9.89 61.09 5.12
CA GLU A 885 -10.64 61.16 3.87
C GLU A 885 -10.77 59.76 3.28
N LEU A 886 -11.95 59.46 2.71
CA LEU A 886 -12.22 58.21 2.02
C LEU A 886 -12.41 58.48 0.52
N PRO A 887 -11.71 57.75 -0.38
CA PRO A 887 -12.06 57.72 -1.78
C PRO A 887 -13.48 57.19 -2.02
N ASP A 888 -14.11 57.60 -3.12
CA ASP A 888 -15.50 57.22 -3.43
C ASP A 888 -15.69 55.71 -3.59
N TRP A 889 -14.75 55.03 -4.25
CA TRP A 889 -14.79 53.56 -4.39
C TRP A 889 -14.71 52.82 -3.05
N VAL A 890 -14.08 53.40 -2.03
CA VAL A 890 -14.05 52.83 -0.67
C VAL A 890 -15.44 52.95 -0.02
N LYS A 891 -16.11 54.08 -0.20
CA LYS A 891 -17.48 54.30 0.30
C LYS A 891 -18.48 53.37 -0.38
N GLU A 892 -18.34 53.19 -1.70
CA GLU A 892 -19.09 52.19 -2.47
C GLU A 892 -18.87 50.78 -1.92
N GLY A 893 -17.64 50.44 -1.51
CA GLY A 893 -17.35 49.15 -0.89
C GLY A 893 -18.11 48.91 0.41
N PHE A 894 -18.26 49.94 1.26
CA PHE A 894 -19.12 49.85 2.44
C PHE A 894 -20.60 49.76 2.08
N ASP A 895 -21.06 50.41 1.01
CA ASP A 895 -22.45 50.34 0.55
C ASP A 895 -22.79 48.93 0.02
N ASP A 896 -21.95 48.40 -0.88
CA ASP A 896 -22.08 47.03 -1.42
C ASP A 896 -22.06 45.96 -0.32
N ALA A 897 -21.27 46.18 0.73
CA ALA A 897 -21.20 45.32 1.90
C ALA A 897 -22.41 45.45 2.85
N GLY A 898 -23.37 46.33 2.58
CA GLY A 898 -24.53 46.62 3.43
C GLY A 898 -24.18 47.41 4.70
N CYS A 899 -23.06 48.12 4.70
CA CYS A 899 -22.46 48.78 5.87
C CYS A 899 -22.51 50.32 5.80
N LYS A 900 -23.24 50.90 4.83
CA LYS A 900 -23.38 52.36 4.64
C LYS A 900 -23.81 53.11 5.91
N GLY A 901 -24.71 52.52 6.70
CA GLY A 901 -25.18 53.12 7.95
C GLY A 901 -24.05 53.42 8.93
N ARG A 902 -23.04 52.54 9.01
CA ARG A 902 -21.88 52.72 9.89
C ARG A 902 -20.96 53.85 9.44
N LEU A 903 -20.83 54.08 8.14
CA LEU A 903 -20.15 55.27 7.63
C LEU A 903 -20.91 56.53 8.01
N MET A 904 -22.23 56.56 7.77
CA MET A 904 -23.07 57.71 8.08
C MET A 904 -23.08 58.09 9.56
N GLU A 905 -23.06 57.11 10.48
CA GLU A 905 -22.91 57.33 11.93
C GLU A 905 -21.64 58.12 12.29
N ASN A 906 -20.57 57.94 11.51
CA ASN A 906 -19.27 58.56 11.74
C ASN A 906 -19.03 59.78 10.84
N THR A 907 -19.95 60.11 9.93
CA THR A 907 -19.86 61.28 9.04
C THR A 907 -20.57 62.46 9.68
N LEU A 908 -19.84 63.56 9.82
CA LEU A 908 -20.40 64.84 10.20
C LEU A 908 -21.05 65.49 8.98
N THR A 909 -22.38 65.53 8.95
CA THR A 909 -23.15 66.12 7.85
C THR A 909 -22.88 67.62 7.70
N GLU A 910 -23.12 68.19 6.53
CA GLU A 910 -22.98 69.65 6.31
C GLU A 910 -23.73 70.47 7.36
N LYS A 911 -24.97 70.06 7.70
CA LYS A 911 -25.79 70.73 8.72
C LYS A 911 -25.14 70.71 10.10
N GLN A 912 -24.68 69.54 10.53
CA GLN A 912 -24.00 69.37 11.82
C GLN A 912 -22.66 70.11 11.86
N PHE A 913 -21.92 70.16 10.75
CA PHE A 913 -20.69 70.94 10.68
C PHE A 913 -20.96 72.42 10.94
N PHE A 914 -21.96 73.02 10.31
CA PHE A 914 -22.24 74.43 10.55
C PHE A 914 -22.82 74.71 11.95
N SER A 915 -23.70 73.85 12.47
CA SER A 915 -24.32 74.06 13.79
C SER A 915 -23.40 73.73 14.96
N ASP A 916 -22.62 72.65 14.86
CA ASP A 916 -21.92 72.06 16.02
C ASP A 916 -20.43 72.42 16.01
N VAL A 917 -19.87 72.71 14.82
CA VAL A 917 -18.43 72.93 14.63
C VAL A 917 -18.09 74.37 14.27
N PHE A 918 -18.76 74.95 13.27
CA PHE A 918 -18.44 76.28 12.75
C PHE A 918 -19.10 77.41 13.55
N PHE A 919 -20.38 77.26 13.92
CA PHE A 919 -21.13 78.15 14.80
C PHE A 919 -21.60 77.42 16.06
N PRO A 920 -20.69 76.87 16.89
CA PRO A 920 -21.08 76.11 18.06
C PRO A 920 -21.98 76.98 18.93
N SER A 921 -23.21 76.53 19.16
CA SER A 921 -24.14 77.22 20.05
C SER A 921 -23.49 77.36 21.43
N HIS A 922 -23.14 78.58 21.83
CA HIS A 922 -22.74 78.86 23.20
C HIS A 922 -23.87 78.41 24.13
N PRO A 923 -23.61 77.60 25.17
CA PRO A 923 -24.62 77.31 26.17
C PRO A 923 -24.87 78.56 27.03
N GLY A 924 -25.94 79.31 26.71
CA GLY A 924 -26.51 80.44 27.48
C GLY A 924 -25.66 81.73 27.46
N ASN A 925 -26.10 82.87 26.91
CA ASN A 925 -27.20 83.74 27.36
C ASN A 925 -28.53 83.10 27.78
#